data_AF-A0A1M4W1N8-F1
#
_entry.id   AF-A0A1M4W1N8-F1
#
_cell.length_a   1.000
_cell.length_b   1.000
_cell.length_c   1.000
_cell.angle_alpha   90.00
_cell.angle_beta   90.00
_cell.angle_gamma   90.00
#
_symmetry.space_group_name_H-M   'P 1'
#
loop_
_entity.id
_entity.type
_entity.pdbx_description
1 polymer ?
#
loop_
_entity_poly.entity_id
_entity_poly.type
_entity_poly.pdbx_seq_one_letter_code
_entity_poly.pdbx_strand_id
1 'polypeptide(L)'
;MFITIQFSIFVNGQKRKIACVGNSITYGAKIDNREVNSYPAQLGSILGDGYDVQNFGVSGTTLLRKGNLSYWKTEAYQKAMDFLPDWVFIKLGTNDTKPINRGHLDDYIQDYKDLIESFKKLPSNPRVVLLLPVPVFSNDSIGITAQLVREKLLPMVREVAYDTGSEIINLYNLMIESPELFPDKVHPSVAGAKVIARRISELVKMKTIEPVDFSTYLPKDVSTFNFHGFQGHDFIFKERNAKIVMPKQTAIGKPWIWRARFWGHEPQADIALLERGFHLVYCDVAEMFGNDKALSIWDGFYQLLTKAGLAKKSVMEGMSRGGVYIYRWAAKYPERVSGVYADAPVLDLKSWPGGKGRSKGSAETWDTFKRDFSFGTEGEALKFKGNPMDLTQKIAKAGFPMLHVVGDADVVVPVSENTLPFEQKIKEAGGMINVIHKPGVGHHPHSLQNPKPIVDFALLATDYRVTQNMISLPSGPQAHWQKNERLMFIHFAPNTWTGLSQDDNSLPMGRLNPSKLDTNQWCEVAKSWGATMIVFVAKHSGGFCWWQTDTTDYSVKNIPWKDGKGDVLEELSQSCDKFGLELGVYIYPGDKTWGAGLGSGGRTKDPSKQEAYNKVFRQQLTEVLSKYRPMKEVWFDGSCVIDIADILEEHASDAVIFQGPQATIRWVGNERGIAPYPNWYTLDNSDLATGQSTALSSDPEGEAYAPVEVDVPFLMNDRSYSWFWAPNTDNMIMSVADLMDVYKKSVGRGSSLLLNATPDTTGLIPKTHVKRYKAFGKEIARRFDKPIASVSGKGNVLEIDLKKSINVNCAIIQEEILKGQRVRKFEIEGYSKGTWKTLKEGTSVGSKRIEEFPPLTISKVRLRISEAIATPSIINFAVYNIELFRSDTDVNLANEPITVGGWDNETYSEEWEDFSIDLTPHLVNKVGQFQLKFQYITHDRGFENAESGGYGLAFKDWKIVINDEPNPDAIQMKGNRTFMINNSQHFTNKNTAHVEFKTQIRTKPGRSIGTIELKMIQFE
;
A
#
# COMPACT_ATOMS: atom_id res chain seq x y z
N MET A 1 -17.81 -50.28 18.56
CA MET A 1 -16.33 -50.27 18.68
C MET A 1 -15.75 -50.03 17.29
N PHE A 2 -15.65 -48.77 16.88
CA PHE A 2 -14.91 -48.33 15.70
C PHE A 2 -13.89 -47.33 16.20
N ILE A 3 -12.63 -47.77 16.26
CA ILE A 3 -11.49 -46.96 16.71
C ILE A 3 -11.04 -46.17 15.48
N THR A 4 -11.39 -44.89 15.43
CA THR A 4 -10.82 -43.94 14.48
C THR A 4 -9.47 -43.51 15.02
N ILE A 5 -8.40 -44.10 14.50
CA ILE A 5 -7.02 -43.68 14.78
C ILE A 5 -6.79 -42.36 14.05
N GLN A 6 -6.85 -41.24 14.78
CA GLN A 6 -6.31 -39.97 14.30
C GLN A 6 -4.78 -40.10 14.25
N PHE A 7 -4.23 -40.15 13.04
CA PHE A 7 -2.81 -39.86 12.83
C PHE A 7 -2.61 -38.36 12.98
N SER A 8 -2.20 -37.91 14.18
CA SER A 8 -1.54 -36.62 14.33
C SER A 8 -0.14 -36.71 13.73
N ILE A 9 -0.01 -36.35 12.46
CA ILE A 9 1.30 -36.14 11.84
C ILE A 9 1.83 -34.81 12.39
N PHE A 10 2.60 -34.85 13.46
CA PHE A 10 3.54 -33.77 13.77
C PHE A 10 4.63 -33.79 12.70
N VAL A 11 4.46 -33.02 11.61
CA VAL A 11 5.58 -32.64 10.77
C VAL A 11 6.35 -31.58 11.54
N ASN A 12 7.33 -31.99 12.34
CA ASN A 12 8.34 -31.09 12.86
C ASN A 12 9.23 -30.69 11.67
N GLY A 13 8.77 -29.71 10.87
CA GLY A 13 9.47 -29.25 9.67
C GLY A 13 10.79 -28.61 10.08
N GLN A 14 11.91 -29.23 9.71
CA GLN A 14 13.22 -28.66 9.91
C GLN A 14 13.29 -27.27 9.25
N LYS A 15 13.65 -26.23 10.02
CA LYS A 15 13.76 -24.86 9.51
C LYS A 15 14.79 -24.79 8.38
N ARG A 16 14.48 -24.02 7.33
CA ARG A 16 15.44 -23.75 6.25
C ARG A 16 16.48 -22.75 6.72
N LYS A 17 17.76 -23.09 6.55
CA LYS A 17 18.89 -22.32 7.07
C LYS A 17 19.42 -21.32 6.06
N ILE A 18 19.53 -20.06 6.46
CA ILE A 18 20.04 -18.97 5.63
C ILE A 18 21.27 -18.33 6.31
N ALA A 19 22.41 -18.37 5.63
CA ALA A 19 23.62 -17.68 6.07
C ALA A 19 23.78 -16.35 5.32
N CYS A 20 23.75 -15.24 6.05
CA CYS A 20 24.12 -13.93 5.52
C CYS A 20 25.61 -13.67 5.79
N VAL A 21 26.44 -13.77 4.75
CA VAL A 21 27.90 -13.62 4.79
C VAL A 21 28.27 -12.23 4.27
N GLY A 22 29.10 -11.48 4.99
CA GLY A 22 29.55 -10.19 4.46
C GLY A 22 30.37 -9.33 5.40
N ASN A 23 30.53 -8.07 5.01
CA ASN A 23 31.30 -7.08 5.75
C ASN A 23 30.41 -6.22 6.67
N SER A 24 30.79 -4.96 6.88
CA SER A 24 30.09 -3.97 7.71
C SER A 24 28.58 -3.86 7.45
N ILE A 25 28.14 -3.98 6.20
CA ILE A 25 26.72 -3.85 5.87
C ILE A 25 25.93 -5.09 6.31
N THR A 26 26.50 -6.29 6.17
CA THR A 26 25.90 -7.53 6.70
C THR A 26 25.92 -7.55 8.21
N TYR A 27 27.01 -7.10 8.83
CA TYR A 27 27.12 -6.99 10.28
C TYR A 27 26.07 -6.04 10.88
N GLY A 28 25.58 -5.04 10.13
CA GLY A 28 24.71 -3.98 10.65
C GLY A 28 25.50 -2.86 11.33
N ALA A 29 26.68 -2.51 10.80
CA ALA A 29 27.45 -1.39 11.30
C ALA A 29 26.64 -0.08 11.19
N LYS A 30 26.71 0.77 12.22
CA LYS A 30 25.98 2.05 12.33
C LYS A 30 24.45 1.93 12.44
N ILE A 31 23.92 0.71 12.60
CA ILE A 31 22.50 0.48 12.89
C ILE A 31 22.33 0.23 14.39
N ASP A 32 21.49 1.04 15.04
CA ASP A 32 21.11 0.83 16.44
C ASP A 32 20.29 -0.44 16.61
N ASN A 33 20.54 -1.19 17.69
CA ASN A 33 19.90 -2.48 17.97
C ASN A 33 19.96 -3.44 16.76
N ARG A 34 21.14 -3.57 16.14
CA ARG A 34 21.37 -4.37 14.93
C ARG A 34 20.87 -5.83 15.00
N GLU A 35 20.74 -6.41 16.19
CA GLU A 35 20.21 -7.77 16.38
C GLU A 35 18.73 -7.86 15.99
N VAL A 36 18.04 -6.72 15.88
CA VAL A 36 16.68 -6.57 15.35
C VAL A 36 16.71 -5.85 14.00
N ASN A 37 17.54 -4.82 13.88
CA ASN A 37 17.45 -3.85 12.78
C ASN A 37 18.43 -4.09 11.61
N SER A 38 19.37 -5.03 11.70
CA SER A 38 20.22 -5.38 10.55
C SER A 38 19.42 -6.10 9.47
N TYR A 39 19.85 -6.04 8.20
CA TYR A 39 19.07 -6.70 7.14
C TYR A 39 18.93 -8.22 7.34
N PRO A 40 19.91 -8.96 7.92
CA PRO A 40 19.70 -10.37 8.24
C PRO A 40 18.62 -10.59 9.31
N ALA A 41 18.60 -9.76 10.36
CA ALA A 41 17.58 -9.84 11.41
C ALA A 41 16.18 -9.50 10.86
N GLN A 42 16.07 -8.42 10.09
CA GLN A 42 14.82 -8.05 9.41
C GLN A 42 14.39 -9.12 8.40
N LEU A 43 15.32 -9.75 7.68
CA LEU A 43 15.03 -10.86 6.78
C LEU A 43 14.43 -12.05 7.53
N GLY A 44 14.99 -12.41 8.69
CA GLY A 44 14.42 -13.44 9.57
C GLY A 44 12.98 -13.12 9.97
N SER A 45 12.72 -11.87 10.38
CA SER A 45 11.37 -11.40 10.72
C SER A 45 10.39 -11.50 9.53
N ILE A 46 10.80 -11.10 8.32
CA ILE A 46 9.96 -11.15 7.12
C ILE A 46 9.69 -12.59 6.64
N LEU A 47 10.64 -13.51 6.84
CA LEU A 47 10.51 -14.91 6.43
C LEU A 47 9.73 -15.75 7.45
N GLY A 48 9.76 -15.37 8.73
CA GLY A 48 9.04 -16.04 9.82
C GLY A 48 9.68 -17.36 10.26
N ASP A 49 8.98 -18.07 11.14
CA ASP A 49 9.53 -19.20 11.92
C ASP A 49 9.99 -20.41 11.11
N GLY A 50 9.58 -20.53 9.83
CA GLY A 50 10.03 -21.59 8.93
C GLY A 50 11.50 -21.48 8.51
N TYR A 51 12.17 -20.37 8.84
CA TYR A 51 13.54 -20.08 8.45
C TYR A 51 14.41 -19.79 9.68
N ASP A 52 15.67 -20.22 9.61
CA ASP A 52 16.72 -19.87 10.57
C ASP A 52 17.74 -18.99 9.83
N VAL A 53 17.61 -17.66 10.01
CA VAL A 53 18.45 -16.66 9.35
C VAL A 53 19.54 -16.21 10.31
N GLN A 54 20.79 -16.45 9.93
CA GLN A 54 21.96 -16.13 10.77
C GLN A 54 22.85 -15.07 10.12
N ASN A 55 23.30 -14.12 10.95
CA ASN A 55 24.19 -13.05 10.56
C ASN A 55 25.66 -13.45 10.79
N PHE A 56 26.39 -13.71 9.70
CA PHE A 56 27.83 -13.99 9.71
C PHE A 56 28.65 -12.81 9.19
N GLY A 57 28.11 -11.58 9.26
CA GLY A 57 28.81 -10.38 8.86
C GLY A 57 29.95 -10.02 9.82
N VAL A 58 31.08 -9.55 9.30
CA VAL A 58 32.19 -9.02 10.11
C VAL A 58 32.62 -7.65 9.60
N SER A 59 32.45 -6.63 10.43
CA SER A 59 32.73 -5.24 10.05
C SER A 59 34.18 -5.04 9.59
N GLY A 60 34.37 -4.24 8.54
CA GLY A 60 35.69 -3.86 8.02
C GLY A 60 36.41 -4.90 7.15
N THR A 61 35.88 -6.13 7.04
CA THR A 61 36.58 -7.22 6.35
C THR A 61 36.57 -7.14 4.82
N THR A 62 37.61 -7.70 4.21
CA THR A 62 37.81 -7.85 2.76
C THR A 62 37.46 -9.27 2.31
N LEU A 63 37.03 -9.43 1.05
CA LEU A 63 36.97 -10.74 0.40
C LEU A 63 38.39 -11.30 0.18
N LEU A 64 39.33 -10.42 -0.21
CA LEU A 64 40.71 -10.79 -0.56
C LEU A 64 41.40 -11.53 0.60
N ARG A 65 42.06 -12.65 0.29
CA ARG A 65 42.91 -13.39 1.24
C ARG A 65 44.12 -12.57 1.69
N LYS A 66 44.68 -11.79 0.76
CA LYS A 66 45.80 -10.87 0.97
C LYS A 66 45.36 -9.47 1.44
N GLY A 67 44.06 -9.23 1.58
CA GLY A 67 43.55 -7.97 2.11
C GLY A 67 43.92 -7.78 3.57
N ASN A 68 43.99 -6.51 4.01
CA ASN A 68 44.42 -6.14 5.35
C ASN A 68 43.57 -6.75 6.48
N LEU A 69 42.28 -7.02 6.24
CA LEU A 69 41.35 -7.66 7.18
C LEU A 69 40.54 -8.77 6.48
N SER A 70 41.21 -9.84 6.08
CA SER A 70 40.59 -10.92 5.30
C SER A 70 39.47 -11.68 6.04
N TYR A 71 38.28 -11.78 5.42
CA TYR A 71 37.13 -12.52 5.95
C TYR A 71 37.42 -14.02 6.16
N TRP A 72 38.28 -14.60 5.31
CA TRP A 72 38.73 -15.99 5.38
C TRP A 72 39.34 -16.41 6.72
N LYS A 73 39.88 -15.44 7.48
CA LYS A 73 40.56 -15.68 8.76
C LYS A 73 39.65 -15.46 9.97
N THR A 74 38.36 -15.22 9.75
CA THR A 74 37.41 -14.90 10.82
C THR A 74 36.71 -16.15 11.34
N GLU A 75 36.35 -16.14 12.63
CA GLU A 75 35.48 -17.18 13.20
C GLU A 75 34.10 -17.23 12.52
N ALA A 76 33.61 -16.09 12.01
CA ALA A 76 32.32 -16.03 11.34
C ALA A 76 32.29 -16.86 10.05
N TYR A 77 33.40 -16.89 9.30
CA TYR A 77 33.53 -17.78 8.14
C TYR A 77 33.38 -19.26 8.55
N GLN A 78 34.12 -19.69 9.58
CA GLN A 78 34.01 -21.07 10.06
C GLN A 78 32.59 -21.39 10.57
N LYS A 79 31.98 -20.48 11.36
CA LYS A 79 30.61 -20.65 11.84
C LYS A 79 29.58 -20.72 10.71
N ALA A 80 29.77 -19.95 9.63
CA ALA A 80 28.90 -20.02 8.44
C ALA A 80 29.02 -21.38 7.72
N MET A 81 30.22 -21.98 7.69
CA MET A 81 30.44 -23.32 7.15
C MET A 81 29.80 -24.40 8.04
N ASP A 82 30.01 -24.32 9.35
CA ASP A 82 29.48 -25.27 10.34
C ASP A 82 27.95 -25.20 10.47
N PHE A 83 27.35 -24.07 10.08
CA PHE A 83 25.91 -23.87 10.10
C PHE A 83 25.17 -24.79 9.12
N LEU A 84 25.85 -25.28 8.07
CA LEU A 84 25.28 -26.09 6.99
C LEU A 84 24.04 -25.44 6.36
N PRO A 85 24.17 -24.22 5.79
CA PRO A 85 23.05 -23.48 5.25
C PRO A 85 22.43 -24.17 4.03
N ASP A 86 21.15 -23.92 3.79
CA ASP A 86 20.45 -24.19 2.52
C ASP A 86 20.63 -23.02 1.54
N TRP A 87 20.89 -21.82 2.06
CA TRP A 87 21.11 -20.59 1.30
C TRP A 87 22.29 -19.79 1.84
N VAL A 88 23.10 -19.24 0.96
CA VAL A 88 24.19 -18.35 1.31
C VAL A 88 24.07 -17.05 0.51
N PHE A 89 23.85 -15.94 1.21
CA PHE A 89 23.87 -14.60 0.62
C PHE A 89 25.22 -13.95 0.91
N ILE A 90 26.01 -13.66 -0.13
CA ILE A 90 27.37 -13.10 0.04
C ILE A 90 27.39 -11.62 -0.35
N LYS A 91 27.82 -10.77 0.59
CA LYS A 91 27.99 -9.33 0.41
C LYS A 91 29.39 -8.87 0.86
N LEU A 92 30.39 -9.21 0.07
CA LEU A 92 31.80 -8.85 0.28
C LEU A 92 32.35 -8.06 -0.93
N GLY A 93 33.43 -7.30 -0.74
CA GLY A 93 34.08 -6.54 -1.83
C GLY A 93 34.24 -5.04 -1.59
N THR A 94 33.36 -4.42 -0.81
CA THR A 94 33.40 -2.95 -0.64
C THR A 94 34.66 -2.46 0.10
N ASN A 95 35.20 -3.25 1.04
CA ASN A 95 36.46 -2.88 1.72
C ASN A 95 37.70 -3.17 0.86
N ASP A 96 37.58 -4.05 -0.13
CA ASP A 96 38.64 -4.43 -1.07
C ASP A 96 39.01 -3.25 -1.98
N THR A 97 38.09 -2.29 -2.17
CA THR A 97 38.34 -1.08 -2.96
C THR A 97 39.15 0.00 -2.20
N LYS A 98 39.42 -0.17 -0.90
CA LYS A 98 40.23 0.77 -0.11
C LYS A 98 41.68 0.81 -0.60
N PRO A 99 42.38 1.96 -0.55
CA PRO A 99 43.74 2.13 -1.08
C PRO A 99 44.73 1.04 -0.67
N ILE A 100 44.72 0.63 0.60
CA ILE A 100 45.61 -0.40 1.15
C ILE A 100 45.46 -1.79 0.48
N ASN A 101 44.29 -2.08 -0.11
CA ASN A 101 43.98 -3.39 -0.70
C ASN A 101 44.05 -3.38 -2.23
N ARG A 102 44.17 -2.21 -2.87
CA ARG A 102 44.08 -2.07 -4.34
C ARG A 102 45.17 -2.84 -5.08
N GLY A 103 46.35 -2.99 -4.49
CA GLY A 103 47.46 -3.77 -5.05
C GLY A 103 47.20 -5.28 -5.14
N HIS A 104 46.08 -5.77 -4.58
CA HIS A 104 45.69 -7.18 -4.61
C HIS A 104 44.37 -7.41 -5.35
N LEU A 105 43.78 -6.39 -5.99
CA LEU A 105 42.47 -6.52 -6.64
C LEU A 105 42.46 -7.52 -7.80
N ASP A 106 43.59 -7.81 -8.42
CA ASP A 106 43.69 -8.83 -9.48
C ASP A 106 43.37 -10.24 -8.96
N ASP A 107 43.56 -10.50 -7.65
CA ASP A 107 43.20 -11.77 -7.01
C ASP A 107 41.69 -11.87 -6.70
N TYR A 108 40.93 -10.76 -6.79
CA TYR A 108 39.56 -10.65 -6.28
C TYR A 108 38.60 -11.68 -6.89
N ILE A 109 38.63 -11.85 -8.23
CA ILE A 109 37.75 -12.79 -8.92
C ILE A 109 38.02 -14.22 -8.48
N GLN A 110 39.29 -14.63 -8.42
CA GLN A 110 39.65 -15.99 -8.04
C GLN A 110 39.34 -16.26 -6.56
N ASP A 111 39.66 -15.33 -5.67
CA ASP A 111 39.31 -15.43 -4.25
C ASP A 111 37.78 -15.52 -4.07
N TYR A 112 36.97 -14.81 -4.87
CA TYR A 112 35.51 -14.93 -4.76
C TYR A 112 35.02 -16.31 -5.23
N LYS A 113 35.55 -16.80 -6.36
CA LYS A 113 35.22 -18.14 -6.87
C LYS A 113 35.54 -19.22 -5.84
N ASP A 114 36.71 -19.15 -5.20
CA ASP A 114 37.11 -20.08 -4.15
C ASP A 114 36.16 -20.04 -2.95
N LEU A 115 35.68 -18.84 -2.56
CA LEU A 115 34.75 -18.69 -1.44
C LEU A 115 33.41 -19.37 -1.75
N ILE A 116 32.87 -19.12 -2.94
CA ILE A 116 31.64 -19.75 -3.42
C ILE A 116 31.80 -21.27 -3.46
N GLU A 117 32.91 -21.76 -4.00
CA GLU A 117 33.21 -23.18 -4.10
C GLU A 117 33.30 -23.84 -2.72
N SER A 118 33.82 -23.13 -1.71
CA SER A 118 33.86 -23.65 -0.34
C SER A 118 32.46 -23.94 0.20
N PHE A 119 31.49 -23.05 -0.02
CA PHE A 119 30.10 -23.27 0.37
C PHE A 119 29.41 -24.35 -0.47
N LYS A 120 29.65 -24.40 -1.79
CA LYS A 120 29.06 -25.42 -2.68
C LYS A 120 29.50 -26.84 -2.36
N LYS A 121 30.68 -27.02 -1.75
CA LYS A 121 31.18 -28.32 -1.28
C LYS A 121 30.55 -28.80 0.02
N LEU A 122 29.73 -27.98 0.70
CA LEU A 122 29.04 -28.40 1.91
C LEU A 122 28.01 -29.50 1.59
N PRO A 123 27.79 -30.46 2.50
CA PRO A 123 26.83 -31.54 2.30
C PRO A 123 25.38 -31.04 2.21
N SER A 124 25.08 -29.83 2.71
CA SER A 124 23.76 -29.20 2.56
C SER A 124 23.48 -28.70 1.13
N ASN A 125 24.48 -28.65 0.26
CA ASN A 125 24.39 -28.15 -1.13
C ASN A 125 23.65 -26.78 -1.23
N PRO A 126 24.17 -25.73 -0.57
CA PRO A 126 23.49 -24.46 -0.48
C PRO A 126 23.30 -23.79 -1.84
N ARG A 127 22.18 -23.11 -2.00
CA ARG A 127 21.98 -22.12 -3.07
C ARG A 127 22.74 -20.85 -2.74
N VAL A 128 23.77 -20.53 -3.53
CA VAL A 128 24.65 -19.36 -3.32
C VAL A 128 24.21 -18.19 -4.19
N VAL A 129 23.97 -17.03 -3.56
CA VAL A 129 23.49 -15.81 -4.20
C VAL A 129 24.42 -14.65 -3.84
N LEU A 130 24.88 -13.93 -4.85
CA LEU A 130 25.79 -12.79 -4.69
C LEU A 130 24.98 -11.49 -4.61
N LEU A 131 25.15 -10.75 -3.52
CA LEU A 131 24.56 -9.43 -3.36
C LEU A 131 25.52 -8.40 -3.98
N LEU A 132 25.11 -7.78 -5.10
CA LEU A 132 25.90 -6.72 -5.69
C LEU A 132 26.05 -5.55 -4.68
N PRO A 133 27.16 -4.80 -4.73
CA PRO A 133 27.36 -3.64 -3.86
C PRO A 133 26.18 -2.67 -3.88
N VAL A 134 25.89 -2.07 -2.74
CA VAL A 134 25.02 -0.89 -2.66
C VAL A 134 25.76 0.33 -3.20
N PRO A 135 25.06 1.41 -3.59
CA PRO A 135 25.69 2.66 -3.96
C PRO A 135 26.50 3.27 -2.82
N VAL A 136 27.52 4.04 -3.19
CA VAL A 136 28.30 4.87 -2.28
C VAL A 136 28.09 6.32 -2.70
N PHE A 137 27.73 7.18 -1.76
CA PHE A 137 27.35 8.57 -2.01
C PHE A 137 28.40 9.59 -1.51
N SER A 138 29.58 9.11 -1.11
CA SER A 138 30.68 9.94 -0.65
C SER A 138 31.88 9.86 -1.60
N ASN A 139 32.57 10.99 -1.75
CA ASN A 139 33.88 11.08 -2.39
C ASN A 139 35.04 10.98 -1.37
N ASP A 140 34.74 11.07 -0.06
CA ASP A 140 35.71 11.17 1.04
C ASP A 140 35.67 9.99 2.01
N SER A 141 34.82 8.98 1.79
CA SER A 141 34.65 7.88 2.74
C SER A 141 35.86 6.95 2.75
N ILE A 142 36.87 7.24 3.58
CA ILE A 142 37.99 6.37 3.98
C ILE A 142 38.74 5.64 2.83
N GLY A 143 38.59 6.09 1.58
CA GLY A 143 39.16 5.50 0.37
C GLY A 143 38.26 4.53 -0.42
N ILE A 144 36.99 4.35 -0.06
CA ILE A 144 35.96 3.70 -0.89
C ILE A 144 35.29 4.80 -1.72
N THR A 145 35.27 4.66 -3.05
CA THR A 145 34.69 5.67 -3.95
C THR A 145 33.55 5.09 -4.80
N ALA A 146 32.55 5.93 -5.07
CA ALA A 146 31.43 5.58 -5.95
C ALA A 146 31.91 5.06 -7.32
N GLN A 147 32.93 5.72 -7.87
CA GLN A 147 33.52 5.35 -9.15
C GLN A 147 34.09 3.93 -9.13
N LEU A 148 34.89 3.58 -8.12
CA LEU A 148 35.58 2.29 -8.07
C LEU A 148 34.59 1.13 -7.84
N VAL A 149 33.54 1.37 -7.04
CA VAL A 149 32.43 0.42 -6.88
C VAL A 149 31.71 0.19 -8.21
N ARG A 150 31.41 1.28 -8.94
CA ARG A 150 30.67 1.23 -10.20
C ARG A 150 31.47 0.59 -11.34
N GLU A 151 32.72 1.00 -11.50
CA GLU A 151 33.53 0.70 -12.69
C GLU A 151 34.40 -0.55 -12.56
N LYS A 152 34.68 -0.99 -11.32
CA LYS A 152 35.48 -2.20 -11.08
C LYS A 152 34.67 -3.28 -10.37
N LEU A 153 34.11 -2.97 -9.19
CA LEU A 153 33.54 -4.01 -8.34
C LEU A 153 32.29 -4.64 -8.95
N LEU A 154 31.35 -3.84 -9.46
CA LEU A 154 30.13 -4.35 -10.10
C LEU A 154 30.43 -5.32 -11.27
N PRO A 155 31.28 -4.98 -12.26
CA PRO A 155 31.69 -5.93 -13.30
C PRO A 155 32.31 -7.22 -12.77
N MET A 156 33.24 -7.14 -11.81
CA MET A 156 33.91 -8.32 -11.26
C MET A 156 32.95 -9.29 -10.57
N VAL A 157 31.99 -8.79 -9.78
CA VAL A 157 31.01 -9.68 -9.12
C VAL A 157 30.06 -10.34 -10.15
N ARG A 158 29.70 -9.63 -11.22
CA ARG A 158 28.91 -10.19 -12.33
C ARG A 158 29.69 -11.27 -13.10
N GLU A 159 30.98 -11.08 -13.31
CA GLU A 159 31.87 -12.08 -13.90
C GLU A 159 31.94 -13.34 -13.03
N VAL A 160 32.16 -13.17 -11.72
CA VAL A 160 32.13 -14.28 -10.75
C VAL A 160 30.78 -15.03 -10.80
N ALA A 161 29.66 -14.32 -10.85
CA ALA A 161 28.33 -14.94 -10.95
C ALA A 161 28.14 -15.76 -12.24
N TYR A 162 28.66 -15.25 -13.36
CA TYR A 162 28.64 -15.98 -14.63
C TYR A 162 29.46 -17.26 -14.54
N ASP A 163 30.73 -17.14 -14.16
CA ASP A 163 31.70 -18.25 -14.14
C ASP A 163 31.32 -19.35 -13.15
N THR A 164 30.71 -18.98 -12.03
CA THR A 164 30.30 -19.95 -10.99
C THR A 164 28.86 -20.43 -11.18
N GLY A 165 28.10 -19.90 -12.13
CA GLY A 165 26.68 -20.19 -12.24
C GLY A 165 25.83 -19.65 -11.09
N SER A 166 26.38 -18.79 -10.23
CA SER A 166 25.67 -18.23 -9.06
C SER A 166 24.65 -17.18 -9.47
N GLU A 167 23.63 -16.99 -8.65
CA GLU A 167 22.64 -15.93 -8.82
C GLU A 167 23.13 -14.59 -8.29
N ILE A 168 22.49 -13.52 -8.74
CA ILE A 168 22.78 -12.15 -8.28
C ILE A 168 21.50 -11.45 -7.80
N ILE A 169 21.68 -10.54 -6.85
CA ILE A 169 20.69 -9.51 -6.51
C ILE A 169 21.36 -8.15 -6.68
N ASN A 170 20.84 -7.32 -7.60
CA ASN A 170 21.38 -5.99 -7.85
C ASN A 170 20.87 -4.95 -6.85
N LEU A 171 21.56 -4.80 -5.72
CA LEU A 171 21.26 -3.77 -4.72
C LEU A 171 21.69 -2.36 -5.16
N TYR A 172 22.60 -2.24 -6.15
CA TYR A 172 23.10 -0.95 -6.62
C TYR A 172 21.98 -0.13 -7.25
N ASN A 173 21.39 -0.65 -8.33
CA ASN A 173 20.31 0.04 -9.05
C ASN A 173 19.05 0.20 -8.19
N LEU A 174 18.78 -0.72 -7.26
CA LEU A 174 17.62 -0.63 -6.36
C LEU A 174 17.69 0.58 -5.43
N MET A 175 18.87 1.08 -5.11
CA MET A 175 19.08 2.11 -4.07
C MET A 175 19.84 3.36 -4.58
N ILE A 176 20.16 3.45 -5.87
CA ILE A 176 21.01 4.52 -6.44
C ILE A 176 20.37 5.91 -6.39
N GLU A 177 19.04 5.95 -6.38
CA GLU A 177 18.24 7.19 -6.27
C GLU A 177 17.80 7.48 -4.82
N SER A 178 18.34 6.73 -3.84
CA SER A 178 17.94 6.81 -2.42
C SER A 178 19.10 7.14 -1.46
N PRO A 179 19.80 8.28 -1.64
CA PRO A 179 20.92 8.68 -0.78
C PRO A 179 20.55 8.91 0.69
N GLU A 180 19.28 9.19 0.99
CA GLU A 180 18.71 9.33 2.32
C GLU A 180 18.73 8.02 3.13
N LEU A 181 18.72 6.87 2.45
CA LEU A 181 18.87 5.56 3.09
C LEU A 181 20.30 5.31 3.60
N PHE A 182 21.24 6.24 3.39
CA PHE A 182 22.65 6.11 3.75
C PHE A 182 23.11 7.31 4.59
N PRO A 183 22.88 7.29 5.92
CA PRO A 183 23.15 8.44 6.79
C PRO A 183 24.61 8.91 6.75
N ASP A 184 25.56 7.97 6.62
CA ASP A 184 26.99 8.25 6.48
C ASP A 184 27.51 8.12 5.04
N LYS A 185 26.57 8.07 4.07
CA LYS A 185 26.82 7.92 2.63
C LYS A 185 27.45 6.58 2.21
N VAL A 186 27.54 5.58 3.10
CA VAL A 186 28.10 4.25 2.82
C VAL A 186 27.26 3.11 3.40
N HIS A 187 26.84 3.22 4.65
CA HIS A 187 26.10 2.20 5.39
C HIS A 187 24.59 2.50 5.32
N PRO A 188 23.75 1.49 5.01
CA PRO A 188 22.30 1.65 5.05
C PRO A 188 21.79 1.99 6.46
N SER A 189 20.76 2.82 6.55
CA SER A 189 19.92 3.00 7.74
C SER A 189 19.06 1.77 8.01
N VAL A 190 18.25 1.81 9.08
CA VAL A 190 17.23 0.77 9.35
C VAL A 190 16.30 0.57 8.14
N ALA A 191 15.84 1.67 7.52
CA ALA A 191 15.01 1.64 6.32
C ALA A 191 15.77 1.06 5.11
N GLY A 192 17.04 1.44 4.93
CA GLY A 192 17.88 0.87 3.87
C GLY A 192 18.12 -0.64 4.04
N ALA A 193 18.32 -1.10 5.27
CA ALA A 193 18.41 -2.52 5.60
C ALA A 193 17.10 -3.27 5.30
N LYS A 194 15.94 -2.65 5.53
CA LYS A 194 14.63 -3.21 5.18
C LYS A 194 14.48 -3.43 3.68
N VAL A 195 14.95 -2.50 2.85
CA VAL A 195 14.95 -2.65 1.37
C VAL A 195 15.74 -3.89 0.95
N ILE A 196 16.93 -4.09 1.52
CA ILE A 196 17.76 -5.28 1.26
C ILE A 196 17.03 -6.56 1.69
N ALA A 197 16.49 -6.57 2.92
CA ALA A 197 15.79 -7.71 3.48
C ALA A 197 14.55 -8.10 2.65
N ARG A 198 13.72 -7.13 2.25
CA ARG A 198 12.55 -7.34 1.37
C ARG A 198 12.97 -7.94 0.02
N ARG A 199 14.03 -7.44 -0.61
CA ARG A 199 14.51 -7.97 -1.89
C ARG A 199 15.05 -9.40 -1.79
N ILE A 200 15.77 -9.73 -0.71
CA ILE A 200 16.23 -11.10 -0.47
C ILE A 200 15.03 -12.03 -0.22
N SER A 201 14.08 -11.60 0.62
CA SER A 201 12.86 -12.35 0.93
C SER A 201 12.04 -12.67 -0.32
N GLU A 202 11.91 -11.71 -1.24
CA GLU A 202 11.28 -11.90 -2.56
C GLU A 202 11.93 -13.07 -3.32
N LEU A 203 13.26 -13.13 -3.40
CA LEU A 203 13.97 -14.21 -4.09
C LEU A 203 13.83 -15.56 -3.38
N VAL A 204 13.90 -15.60 -2.04
CA VAL A 204 13.74 -16.83 -1.25
C VAL A 204 12.33 -17.42 -1.39
N LYS A 205 11.31 -16.57 -1.45
CA LYS A 205 9.91 -16.96 -1.59
C LYS A 205 9.49 -17.22 -3.03
N MET A 206 10.30 -16.84 -4.01
CA MET A 206 10.00 -17.02 -5.44
C MET A 206 9.89 -18.49 -5.81
N LYS A 207 8.79 -18.85 -6.48
CA LYS A 207 8.61 -20.19 -7.04
C LYS A 207 9.23 -20.25 -8.42
N THR A 208 10.16 -21.17 -8.60
CA THR A 208 10.88 -21.36 -9.87
C THR A 208 10.70 -22.77 -10.41
N ILE A 209 10.98 -22.92 -11.69
CA ILE A 209 11.08 -24.18 -12.41
C ILE A 209 12.43 -24.25 -13.12
N GLU A 210 12.76 -25.43 -13.62
CA GLU A 210 13.98 -25.65 -14.39
C GLU A 210 14.09 -24.69 -15.58
N PRO A 211 15.31 -24.22 -15.90
CA PRO A 211 15.57 -23.41 -17.09
C PRO A 211 15.03 -24.01 -18.38
N VAL A 212 14.56 -23.16 -19.29
CA VAL A 212 14.11 -23.60 -20.61
C VAL A 212 15.30 -24.06 -21.44
N ASP A 213 15.25 -25.30 -21.93
CA ASP A 213 16.27 -25.84 -22.80
C ASP A 213 16.03 -25.44 -24.26
N PHE A 214 16.89 -24.55 -24.77
CA PHE A 214 16.87 -24.09 -26.15
C PHE A 214 17.75 -24.92 -27.10
N SER A 215 18.51 -25.89 -26.59
CA SER A 215 19.56 -26.59 -27.36
C SER A 215 19.06 -27.28 -28.64
N THR A 216 17.81 -27.77 -28.62
CA THR A 216 17.18 -28.44 -29.78
C THR A 216 16.51 -27.49 -30.77
N TYR A 217 16.39 -26.20 -30.42
CA TYR A 217 15.73 -25.17 -31.23
C TYR A 217 16.71 -24.18 -31.86
N LEU A 218 17.92 -24.09 -31.32
CA LEU A 218 18.97 -23.20 -31.80
C LEU A 218 19.86 -23.89 -32.85
N PRO A 219 20.51 -23.11 -33.75
CA PRO A 219 21.54 -23.62 -34.64
C PRO A 219 22.69 -24.28 -33.87
N LYS A 220 23.34 -25.27 -34.49
CA LYS A 220 24.47 -26.01 -33.88
C LYS A 220 25.70 -25.13 -33.60
N ASP A 221 25.85 -24.03 -34.33
CA ASP A 221 26.94 -23.07 -34.28
C ASP A 221 26.62 -21.85 -33.39
N VAL A 222 25.64 -21.96 -32.49
CA VAL A 222 25.32 -20.90 -31.51
C VAL A 222 26.52 -20.59 -30.61
N SER A 223 26.80 -19.30 -30.43
CA SER A 223 27.83 -18.82 -29.52
C SER A 223 27.22 -18.39 -28.19
N THR A 224 27.96 -18.52 -27.08
CA THR A 224 27.52 -18.10 -25.74
C THR A 224 28.28 -16.87 -25.26
N PHE A 225 27.64 -16.01 -24.46
CA PHE A 225 28.26 -14.82 -23.88
C PHE A 225 27.74 -14.51 -22.47
N ASN A 226 28.52 -13.73 -21.72
CA ASN A 226 28.14 -13.23 -20.40
C ASN A 226 27.33 -11.94 -20.53
N PHE A 227 26.02 -12.01 -20.25
CA PHE A 227 25.16 -10.84 -20.11
C PHE A 227 25.01 -10.47 -18.64
N HIS A 228 25.97 -9.69 -18.11
CA HIS A 228 25.92 -9.16 -16.75
C HIS A 228 25.70 -10.21 -15.63
N GLY A 229 26.26 -11.41 -15.78
CA GLY A 229 26.10 -12.54 -14.85
C GLY A 229 25.23 -13.67 -15.40
N PHE A 230 24.47 -13.43 -16.46
CA PHE A 230 23.55 -14.39 -17.08
C PHE A 230 24.11 -14.98 -18.38
N GLN A 231 23.70 -16.21 -18.69
CA GLN A 231 24.13 -16.88 -19.93
C GLN A 231 23.27 -16.41 -21.10
N GLY A 232 23.93 -15.81 -22.09
CA GLY A 232 23.35 -15.43 -23.37
C GLY A 232 23.76 -16.41 -24.48
N HIS A 233 22.85 -16.59 -25.45
CA HIS A 233 23.08 -17.26 -26.73
C HIS A 233 22.98 -16.23 -27.85
N ASP A 234 23.90 -16.30 -28.81
CA ASP A 234 24.01 -15.41 -29.96
C ASP A 234 24.13 -16.24 -31.24
N PHE A 235 23.22 -15.99 -32.18
CA PHE A 235 23.04 -16.78 -33.41
C PHE A 235 22.38 -15.97 -34.52
N ILE A 236 22.42 -16.51 -35.74
CA ILE A 236 21.73 -15.95 -36.89
C ILE A 236 20.36 -16.61 -37.06
N PHE A 237 19.30 -15.80 -37.12
CA PHE A 237 17.93 -16.22 -37.42
C PHE A 237 17.42 -15.48 -38.66
N LYS A 238 17.14 -16.21 -39.75
CA LYS A 238 16.69 -15.63 -41.02
C LYS A 238 17.55 -14.43 -41.48
N GLU A 239 18.86 -14.63 -41.51
CA GLU A 239 19.87 -13.61 -41.88
C GLU A 239 19.99 -12.42 -40.92
N ARG A 240 19.36 -12.49 -39.73
CA ARG A 240 19.40 -11.44 -38.72
C ARG A 240 20.04 -11.93 -37.44
N ASN A 241 20.77 -11.05 -36.76
CA ASN A 241 21.30 -11.34 -35.43
C ASN A 241 20.16 -11.54 -34.43
N ALA A 242 20.18 -12.65 -33.71
CA ALA A 242 19.23 -12.98 -32.67
C ALA A 242 19.96 -13.39 -31.39
N LYS A 243 19.38 -13.03 -30.25
CA LYS A 243 19.94 -13.31 -28.93
C LYS A 243 18.86 -13.76 -27.96
N ILE A 244 19.21 -14.69 -27.08
CA ILE A 244 18.39 -15.16 -25.97
C ILE A 244 19.26 -15.19 -24.72
N VAL A 245 18.86 -14.49 -23.67
CA VAL A 245 19.51 -14.55 -22.35
C VAL A 245 18.57 -15.24 -21.39
N MET A 246 19.13 -16.23 -20.68
CA MET A 246 18.37 -17.12 -19.80
C MET A 246 18.58 -16.70 -18.34
N PRO A 247 17.52 -16.73 -17.53
CA PRO A 247 17.65 -16.58 -16.09
C PRO A 247 18.33 -17.83 -15.50
N LYS A 248 18.97 -17.70 -14.33
CA LYS A 248 19.56 -18.85 -13.61
C LYS A 248 18.47 -19.83 -13.12
N GLN A 249 17.30 -19.30 -12.81
CA GLN A 249 16.11 -20.02 -12.38
C GLN A 249 14.91 -19.47 -13.13
N THR A 250 14.08 -20.32 -13.72
CA THR A 250 12.96 -19.84 -14.54
C THR A 250 11.72 -19.58 -13.72
N ALA A 251 11.09 -18.43 -13.96
CA ALA A 251 9.80 -18.07 -13.43
C ALA A 251 8.69 -19.05 -13.88
N ILE A 252 7.75 -19.40 -12.99
CA ILE A 252 6.53 -20.13 -13.39
C ILE A 252 5.82 -19.37 -14.52
N GLY A 253 5.35 -20.11 -15.52
CA GLY A 253 4.73 -19.53 -16.71
C GLY A 253 5.72 -19.15 -17.82
N LYS A 254 7.04 -19.23 -17.55
CA LYS A 254 8.12 -18.96 -18.51
C LYS A 254 7.98 -17.59 -19.20
N PRO A 255 7.80 -16.50 -18.43
CA PRO A 255 7.65 -15.15 -18.97
C PRO A 255 8.93 -14.67 -19.65
N TRP A 256 8.76 -13.69 -20.54
CA TRP A 256 9.84 -13.14 -21.33
C TRP A 256 9.57 -11.71 -21.78
N ILE A 257 10.65 -10.95 -21.88
CA ILE A 257 10.69 -9.58 -22.38
C ILE A 257 11.43 -9.55 -23.72
N TRP A 258 10.85 -8.85 -24.69
CA TRP A 258 11.39 -8.74 -26.05
C TRP A 258 11.82 -7.31 -26.33
N ARG A 259 13.14 -7.13 -26.38
CA ARG A 259 13.78 -5.87 -26.76
C ARG A 259 13.81 -5.68 -28.28
N ALA A 260 13.30 -4.55 -28.76
CA ALA A 260 13.20 -4.27 -30.19
C ALA A 260 14.49 -3.72 -30.83
N ARG A 261 15.24 -2.88 -30.11
CA ARG A 261 16.43 -2.15 -30.62
C ARG A 261 17.44 -1.93 -29.49
N PHE A 262 18.64 -1.47 -29.85
CA PHE A 262 19.71 -1.05 -28.93
C PHE A 262 20.07 -2.12 -27.89
N TRP A 263 20.52 -3.28 -28.38
CA TRP A 263 20.97 -4.38 -27.53
C TRP A 263 21.98 -3.92 -26.47
N GLY A 264 21.71 -4.23 -25.20
CA GLY A 264 22.61 -3.95 -24.07
C GLY A 264 22.70 -2.48 -23.62
N HIS A 265 21.95 -1.56 -24.23
CA HIS A 265 21.92 -0.15 -23.79
C HIS A 265 20.92 0.04 -22.62
N GLU A 266 21.35 0.66 -21.51
CA GLU A 266 20.52 0.85 -20.31
C GLU A 266 19.79 -0.45 -19.85
N PRO A 267 20.53 -1.55 -19.57
CA PRO A 267 19.97 -2.88 -19.38
C PRO A 267 19.43 -3.16 -17.96
N GLN A 268 19.36 -2.15 -17.08
CA GLN A 268 19.01 -2.36 -15.67
C GLN A 268 17.65 -3.05 -15.47
N ALA A 269 16.64 -2.72 -16.31
CA ALA A 269 15.35 -3.40 -16.28
C ALA A 269 15.44 -4.86 -16.74
N ASP A 270 16.18 -5.12 -17.83
CA ASP A 270 16.42 -6.47 -18.34
C ASP A 270 17.09 -7.37 -17.29
N ILE A 271 18.14 -6.86 -16.65
CA ILE A 271 18.88 -7.55 -15.59
C ILE A 271 17.95 -7.85 -14.42
N ALA A 272 17.17 -6.86 -13.97
CA ALA A 272 16.25 -7.03 -12.85
C ALA A 272 15.10 -8.01 -13.12
N LEU A 273 14.70 -8.18 -14.39
CA LEU A 273 13.73 -9.19 -14.83
C LEU A 273 14.38 -10.59 -14.94
N LEU A 274 15.62 -10.68 -15.44
CA LEU A 274 16.40 -11.93 -15.43
C LEU A 274 16.60 -12.46 -14.00
N GLU A 275 16.87 -11.58 -13.03
CA GLU A 275 16.93 -11.93 -11.59
C GLU A 275 15.61 -12.51 -11.05
N ARG A 276 14.48 -12.24 -11.72
CA ARG A 276 13.14 -12.69 -11.35
C ARG A 276 12.63 -13.84 -12.23
N GLY A 277 13.51 -14.41 -13.06
CA GLY A 277 13.22 -15.58 -13.85
C GLY A 277 12.62 -15.33 -15.23
N PHE A 278 12.64 -14.09 -15.73
CA PHE A 278 12.26 -13.80 -17.11
C PHE A 278 13.37 -14.15 -18.08
N HIS A 279 13.00 -14.49 -19.31
CA HIS A 279 13.95 -14.55 -20.43
C HIS A 279 14.01 -13.20 -21.12
N LEU A 280 15.21 -12.77 -21.54
CA LEU A 280 15.39 -11.60 -22.38
C LEU A 280 15.70 -12.07 -23.80
N VAL A 281 14.96 -11.54 -24.78
CA VAL A 281 15.18 -11.90 -26.18
C VAL A 281 15.32 -10.68 -27.08
N TYR A 282 16.06 -10.87 -28.17
CA TYR A 282 16.30 -9.85 -29.18
C TYR A 282 16.39 -10.52 -30.55
N CYS A 283 15.71 -9.95 -31.55
CA CYS A 283 15.87 -10.34 -32.95
C CYS A 283 15.97 -9.06 -33.78
N ASP A 284 17.13 -8.84 -34.37
CA ASP A 284 17.41 -7.61 -35.06
C ASP A 284 16.54 -7.45 -36.31
N VAL A 285 15.78 -6.38 -36.36
CA VAL A 285 15.05 -5.93 -37.56
C VAL A 285 15.31 -4.44 -37.81
N ALA A 286 16.50 -3.98 -37.42
CA ALA A 286 17.04 -2.66 -37.75
C ALA A 286 16.67 -2.22 -39.15
N GLU A 287 16.33 -0.93 -39.29
CA GLU A 287 16.14 -0.26 -40.57
C GLU A 287 15.13 -0.99 -41.46
N MET A 288 14.00 -1.35 -40.84
CA MET A 288 12.82 -1.89 -41.55
C MET A 288 11.50 -1.28 -41.03
N PHE A 289 11.57 -0.43 -40.00
CA PHE A 289 10.48 0.37 -39.43
C PHE A 289 9.15 -0.39 -39.19
N GLY A 290 9.26 -1.66 -38.79
CA GLY A 290 8.10 -2.52 -38.56
C GLY A 290 7.27 -2.81 -39.83
N ASN A 291 7.85 -2.74 -41.02
CA ASN A 291 7.19 -3.17 -42.26
C ASN A 291 6.83 -4.66 -42.22
N ASP A 292 6.07 -5.15 -43.20
CA ASP A 292 5.58 -6.54 -43.17
C ASP A 292 6.71 -7.59 -43.17
N LYS A 293 7.86 -7.29 -43.78
CA LYS A 293 9.03 -8.17 -43.75
C LYS A 293 9.61 -8.26 -42.33
N ALA A 294 9.77 -7.14 -41.63
CA ALA A 294 10.20 -7.12 -40.24
C ALA A 294 9.25 -7.92 -39.33
N LEU A 295 7.94 -7.69 -39.46
CA LEU A 295 6.93 -8.38 -38.65
C LEU A 295 6.86 -9.89 -38.97
N SER A 296 7.18 -10.31 -40.20
CA SER A 296 7.26 -11.73 -40.60
C SER A 296 8.50 -12.43 -40.03
N ILE A 297 9.64 -11.72 -39.95
CA ILE A 297 10.84 -12.23 -39.28
C ILE A 297 10.54 -12.44 -37.79
N TRP A 298 9.96 -11.42 -37.13
CA TRP A 298 9.53 -11.52 -35.74
C TRP A 298 8.47 -12.61 -35.52
N ASP A 299 7.52 -12.82 -36.43
CA ASP A 299 6.56 -13.93 -36.32
C ASP A 299 7.26 -15.30 -36.28
N GLY A 300 8.26 -15.51 -37.15
CA GLY A 300 9.08 -16.71 -37.10
C GLY A 300 9.85 -16.87 -35.79
N PHE A 301 10.42 -15.78 -35.27
CA PHE A 301 11.18 -15.79 -34.02
C PHE A 301 10.28 -16.08 -32.81
N TYR A 302 9.10 -15.45 -32.76
CA TYR A 302 8.06 -15.73 -31.77
C TYR A 302 7.66 -17.23 -31.77
N GLN A 303 7.48 -17.82 -32.96
CA GLN A 303 7.12 -19.23 -33.08
C GLN A 303 8.24 -20.14 -32.57
N LEU A 304 9.51 -19.82 -32.86
CA LEU A 304 10.66 -20.55 -32.30
C LEU A 304 10.64 -20.52 -30.77
N LEU A 305 10.49 -19.33 -30.19
CA LEU A 305 10.52 -19.13 -28.74
C LEU A 305 9.35 -19.81 -28.01
N THR A 306 8.14 -19.70 -28.54
CA THR A 306 6.96 -20.34 -27.94
C THR A 306 6.95 -21.84 -28.14
N LYS A 307 7.49 -22.36 -29.24
CA LYS A 307 7.71 -23.80 -29.45
C LYS A 307 8.75 -24.37 -28.48
N ALA A 308 9.79 -23.59 -28.16
CA ALA A 308 10.75 -23.92 -27.10
C ALA A 308 10.12 -23.88 -25.69
N GLY A 309 8.92 -23.31 -25.56
CA GLY A 309 8.08 -23.38 -24.36
C GLY A 309 7.94 -22.07 -23.61
N LEU A 310 8.44 -20.94 -24.12
CA LEU A 310 8.16 -19.63 -23.53
C LEU A 310 6.66 -19.28 -23.57
N ALA A 311 6.23 -18.39 -22.68
CA ALA A 311 4.84 -17.94 -22.58
C ALA A 311 4.28 -17.49 -23.94
N LYS A 312 2.98 -17.71 -24.18
CA LYS A 312 2.32 -17.27 -25.43
C LYS A 312 2.27 -15.74 -25.58
N LYS A 313 2.45 -14.99 -24.50
CA LYS A 313 2.47 -13.52 -24.52
C LYS A 313 3.81 -13.01 -23.99
N SER A 314 4.33 -11.96 -24.62
CA SER A 314 5.57 -11.29 -24.21
C SER A 314 5.32 -9.85 -23.78
N VAL A 315 6.16 -9.36 -22.86
CA VAL A 315 6.30 -7.92 -22.63
C VAL A 315 7.16 -7.37 -23.76
N MET A 316 6.67 -6.34 -24.45
CA MET A 316 7.43 -5.69 -25.52
C MET A 316 8.19 -4.49 -24.96
N GLU A 317 9.46 -4.39 -25.29
CA GLU A 317 10.31 -3.26 -24.90
C GLU A 317 10.82 -2.52 -26.15
N GLY A 318 10.54 -1.22 -26.23
CA GLY A 318 11.00 -0.39 -27.34
C GLY A 318 11.44 1.00 -26.92
N MET A 319 12.72 1.29 -27.11
CA MET A 319 13.30 2.61 -26.87
C MET A 319 13.44 3.39 -28.17
N SER A 320 13.18 4.70 -28.15
CA SER A 320 13.30 5.60 -29.31
C SER A 320 12.57 5.03 -30.54
N ARG A 321 13.25 4.88 -31.68
CA ARG A 321 12.70 4.26 -32.89
C ARG A 321 12.19 2.82 -32.70
N GLY A 322 12.61 2.14 -31.64
CA GLY A 322 12.06 0.85 -31.20
C GLY A 322 10.55 0.88 -30.98
N GLY A 323 10.00 2.04 -30.56
CA GLY A 323 8.56 2.27 -30.38
C GLY A 323 7.72 1.90 -31.60
N VAL A 324 8.21 2.20 -32.80
CA VAL A 324 7.53 1.88 -34.07
C VAL A 324 7.35 0.38 -34.24
N TYR A 325 8.38 -0.41 -33.92
CA TYR A 325 8.38 -1.86 -34.10
C TYR A 325 7.44 -2.54 -33.10
N ILE A 326 7.55 -2.20 -31.81
CA ILE A 326 6.73 -2.82 -30.76
C ILE A 326 5.25 -2.52 -30.94
N TYR A 327 4.87 -1.29 -31.32
CA TYR A 327 3.47 -0.93 -31.48
C TYR A 327 2.87 -1.45 -32.79
N ARG A 328 3.65 -1.54 -33.86
CA ARG A 328 3.19 -2.19 -35.10
C ARG A 328 3.04 -3.70 -34.91
N TRP A 329 3.94 -4.34 -34.15
CA TRP A 329 3.77 -5.73 -33.72
C TRP A 329 2.50 -5.91 -32.87
N ALA A 330 2.33 -5.10 -31.83
CA ALA A 330 1.18 -5.18 -30.93
C ALA A 330 -0.15 -4.90 -31.64
N ALA A 331 -0.16 -4.01 -32.63
CA ALA A 331 -1.33 -3.79 -33.47
C ALA A 331 -1.61 -4.97 -34.42
N LYS A 332 -0.61 -5.70 -34.89
CA LYS A 332 -0.78 -6.84 -35.80
C LYS A 332 -1.17 -8.13 -35.04
N TYR A 333 -0.54 -8.38 -33.90
CA TYR A 333 -0.70 -9.60 -33.08
C TYR A 333 -1.02 -9.25 -31.61
N PRO A 334 -2.15 -8.58 -31.34
CA PRO A 334 -2.50 -8.14 -29.98
C PRO A 334 -2.60 -9.28 -28.97
N GLU A 335 -2.98 -10.48 -29.42
CA GLU A 335 -3.11 -11.68 -28.59
C GLU A 335 -1.78 -12.23 -28.06
N ARG A 336 -0.65 -11.76 -28.58
CA ARG A 336 0.72 -12.19 -28.24
C ARG A 336 1.45 -11.20 -27.33
N VAL A 337 0.78 -10.13 -26.91
CA VAL A 337 1.35 -9.07 -26.07
C VAL A 337 0.72 -9.12 -24.69
N SER A 338 1.55 -9.17 -23.66
CA SER A 338 1.11 -9.07 -22.26
C SER A 338 1.14 -7.62 -21.77
N GLY A 339 2.10 -6.82 -22.24
CA GLY A 339 2.21 -5.39 -21.97
C GLY A 339 3.28 -4.75 -22.85
N VAL A 340 3.30 -3.42 -22.93
CA VAL A 340 4.29 -2.65 -23.67
C VAL A 340 4.99 -1.64 -22.76
N TYR A 341 6.30 -1.78 -22.59
CA TYR A 341 7.17 -0.75 -22.04
C TYR A 341 7.85 -0.01 -23.20
N ALA A 342 7.67 1.31 -23.26
CA ALA A 342 8.26 2.14 -24.30
C ALA A 342 9.01 3.34 -23.71
N ASP A 343 10.21 3.62 -24.19
CA ASP A 343 11.05 4.70 -23.66
C ASP A 343 11.36 5.74 -24.73
N ALA A 344 11.01 7.00 -24.48
CA ALA A 344 11.04 8.09 -25.45
C ALA A 344 10.61 7.63 -26.88
N PRO A 345 9.46 6.94 -27.02
CA PRO A 345 9.18 6.16 -28.22
C PRO A 345 8.81 7.05 -29.40
N VAL A 346 9.34 6.71 -30.57
CA VAL A 346 8.85 7.25 -31.84
C VAL A 346 7.50 6.61 -32.13
N LEU A 347 6.47 7.45 -32.24
CA LEU A 347 5.08 7.04 -32.47
C LEU A 347 4.51 7.63 -33.75
N ASP A 348 5.15 8.65 -34.31
CA ASP A 348 4.86 9.20 -35.63
C ASP A 348 6.16 9.36 -36.44
N LEU A 349 6.30 8.61 -37.54
CA LEU A 349 7.47 8.65 -38.42
C LEU A 349 7.63 10.00 -39.12
N LYS A 350 6.56 10.81 -39.22
CA LYS A 350 6.63 12.20 -39.74
C LYS A 350 7.29 13.14 -38.74
N SER A 351 7.16 12.89 -37.43
CA SER A 351 7.89 13.62 -36.39
C SER A 351 9.37 13.23 -36.49
N TRP A 352 9.70 11.97 -36.19
CA TRP A 352 11.03 11.42 -36.41
C TRP A 352 10.90 10.07 -37.13
N PRO A 353 11.63 9.81 -38.23
CA PRO A 353 12.75 10.58 -38.75
C PRO A 353 12.36 11.73 -39.71
N GLY A 354 11.09 11.93 -40.02
CA GLY A 354 10.65 12.85 -41.08
C GLY A 354 10.94 14.34 -40.85
N GLY A 355 11.08 14.79 -39.59
CA GLY A 355 11.38 16.19 -39.26
C GLY A 355 10.31 17.17 -39.74
N LYS A 356 9.04 16.74 -39.78
CA LYS A 356 7.90 17.55 -40.27
C LYS A 356 7.14 18.28 -39.16
N GLY A 357 7.70 18.23 -37.96
CA GLY A 357 7.28 18.99 -36.79
C GLY A 357 8.45 19.78 -36.19
N ARG A 358 8.55 19.78 -34.87
CA ARG A 358 9.61 20.35 -34.05
C ARG A 358 10.85 19.45 -33.97
N SER A 359 10.69 18.13 -34.15
CA SER A 359 11.84 17.23 -34.25
C SER A 359 12.73 17.65 -35.42
N LYS A 360 14.06 17.63 -35.22
CA LYS A 360 15.02 17.86 -36.31
C LYS A 360 15.04 16.73 -37.35
N GLY A 361 14.44 15.57 -37.06
CA GLY A 361 14.42 14.42 -37.95
C GLY A 361 15.81 13.86 -38.28
N SER A 362 15.87 13.03 -39.33
CA SER A 362 17.11 12.52 -39.93
C SER A 362 16.83 12.18 -41.40
N ALA A 363 17.41 12.97 -42.31
CA ALA A 363 17.18 12.82 -43.75
C ALA A 363 17.54 11.41 -44.28
N GLU A 364 18.70 10.88 -43.88
CA GLU A 364 19.16 9.53 -44.24
C GLU A 364 18.19 8.44 -43.75
N THR A 365 17.72 8.59 -42.51
CA THR A 365 16.79 7.63 -41.90
C THR A 365 15.39 7.75 -42.54
N TRP A 366 14.98 8.96 -42.94
CA TRP A 366 13.74 9.20 -43.70
C TRP A 366 13.78 8.56 -45.09
N ASP A 367 14.91 8.64 -45.80
CA ASP A 367 15.10 7.96 -47.08
C ASP A 367 15.07 6.43 -46.94
N THR A 368 15.64 5.92 -45.85
CA THR A 368 15.54 4.49 -45.51
C THR A 368 14.09 4.07 -45.27
N PHE A 369 13.33 4.81 -44.47
CA PHE A 369 11.89 4.57 -44.28
C PHE A 369 11.12 4.56 -45.60
N LYS A 370 11.35 5.54 -46.49
CA LYS A 370 10.71 5.58 -47.82
C LYS A 370 11.03 4.34 -48.64
N ARG A 371 12.29 3.93 -48.70
CA ARG A 371 12.74 2.74 -49.43
C ARG A 371 12.11 1.47 -48.86
N ASP A 372 12.08 1.32 -47.55
CA ASP A 372 11.56 0.11 -46.88
C ASP A 372 10.07 -0.10 -47.04
N PHE A 373 9.31 0.98 -47.22
CA PHE A 373 7.87 0.95 -47.53
C PHE A 373 7.56 1.17 -49.01
N SER A 374 8.58 1.24 -49.86
CA SER A 374 8.45 1.43 -51.31
C SER A 374 7.69 2.70 -51.72
N PHE A 375 7.87 3.80 -50.98
CA PHE A 375 7.35 5.12 -51.35
C PHE A 375 8.24 5.76 -52.41
N GLY A 376 7.67 6.05 -53.58
CA GLY A 376 8.34 6.72 -54.68
C GLY A 376 8.46 8.23 -54.51
N THR A 377 7.64 8.85 -53.64
CA THR A 377 7.67 10.29 -53.37
C THR A 377 7.54 10.63 -51.88
N GLU A 378 7.99 11.83 -51.48
CA GLU A 378 7.76 12.33 -50.12
C GLU A 378 6.26 12.48 -49.81
N GLY A 379 5.46 12.89 -50.79
CA GLY A 379 4.01 13.01 -50.64
C GLY A 379 3.32 11.68 -50.30
N GLU A 380 3.81 10.56 -50.82
CA GLU A 380 3.32 9.22 -50.44
C GLU A 380 3.68 8.88 -48.99
N ALA A 381 4.93 9.15 -48.59
CA ALA A 381 5.41 8.91 -47.23
C ALA A 381 4.64 9.73 -46.18
N LEU A 382 4.31 10.99 -46.48
CA LEU A 382 3.50 11.85 -45.60
C LEU A 382 2.05 11.36 -45.44
N LYS A 383 1.54 10.61 -46.42
CA LYS A 383 0.19 10.01 -46.39
C LYS A 383 0.16 8.65 -45.70
N PHE A 384 1.30 8.12 -45.25
CA PHE A 384 1.37 6.84 -44.56
C PHE A 384 0.47 6.83 -43.31
N LYS A 385 -0.39 5.81 -43.20
CA LYS A 385 -1.35 5.60 -42.09
C LYS A 385 -1.01 4.41 -41.19
N GLY A 386 0.24 3.97 -41.21
CA GLY A 386 0.71 2.84 -40.41
C GLY A 386 1.54 3.24 -39.19
N ASN A 387 1.59 4.53 -38.83
CA ASN A 387 2.30 4.95 -37.61
C ASN A 387 1.58 4.38 -36.37
N PRO A 388 2.29 4.10 -35.27
CA PRO A 388 1.64 3.82 -33.99
C PRO A 388 0.52 4.83 -33.64
N MET A 389 0.75 6.11 -33.93
CA MET A 389 -0.22 7.21 -33.77
C MET A 389 -1.53 7.04 -34.57
N ASP A 390 -1.48 6.37 -35.72
CA ASP A 390 -2.65 6.08 -36.56
C ASP A 390 -3.39 4.81 -36.10
N LEU A 391 -2.77 3.98 -35.26
CA LEU A 391 -3.26 2.66 -34.85
C LEU A 391 -3.81 2.61 -33.42
N THR A 392 -3.94 3.76 -32.75
CA THR A 392 -4.31 3.87 -31.32
C THR A 392 -5.62 3.16 -30.98
N GLN A 393 -6.65 3.24 -31.82
CA GLN A 393 -7.91 2.52 -31.57
C GLN A 393 -7.73 1.00 -31.55
N LYS A 394 -6.92 0.46 -32.47
CA LYS A 394 -6.63 -0.98 -32.53
C LYS A 394 -5.80 -1.43 -31.34
N ILE A 395 -4.82 -0.62 -30.95
CA ILE A 395 -3.95 -0.85 -29.78
C ILE A 395 -4.78 -0.80 -28.49
N ALA A 396 -5.60 0.22 -28.28
CA ALA A 396 -6.45 0.35 -27.10
C ALA A 396 -7.42 -0.83 -26.94
N LYS A 397 -8.05 -1.27 -28.04
CA LYS A 397 -8.97 -2.42 -28.05
C LYS A 397 -8.28 -3.75 -27.68
N ALA A 398 -6.96 -3.85 -27.81
CA ALA A 398 -6.21 -5.04 -27.43
C ALA A 398 -6.19 -5.27 -25.91
N GLY A 399 -6.38 -4.22 -25.11
CA GLY A 399 -6.58 -4.33 -23.67
C GLY A 399 -5.35 -4.71 -22.84
N PHE A 400 -4.13 -4.65 -23.39
CA PHE A 400 -2.89 -4.79 -22.61
C PHE A 400 -2.47 -3.44 -21.99
N PRO A 401 -1.81 -3.43 -20.82
CA PRO A 401 -1.29 -2.21 -20.21
C PRO A 401 -0.03 -1.70 -20.94
N MET A 402 0.13 -0.38 -20.94
CA MET A 402 1.27 0.33 -21.52
C MET A 402 1.95 1.22 -20.46
N LEU A 403 3.27 1.21 -20.44
CA LEU A 403 4.09 2.12 -19.65
C LEU A 403 5.02 2.89 -20.59
N HIS A 404 4.92 4.22 -20.59
CA HIS A 404 5.90 5.09 -21.23
C HIS A 404 6.83 5.72 -20.19
N VAL A 405 8.11 5.84 -20.52
CA VAL A 405 9.07 6.69 -19.79
C VAL A 405 9.57 7.74 -20.78
N VAL A 406 9.44 9.03 -20.46
CA VAL A 406 9.78 10.13 -21.38
C VAL A 406 10.55 11.24 -20.68
N GLY A 407 11.45 11.90 -21.41
CA GLY A 407 12.07 13.15 -20.99
C GLY A 407 11.25 14.35 -21.47
N ASP A 408 10.90 15.27 -20.58
CA ASP A 408 10.03 16.41 -20.92
C ASP A 408 10.70 17.43 -21.84
N ALA A 409 12.04 17.46 -21.86
CA ALA A 409 12.84 18.32 -22.72
C ALA A 409 13.34 17.59 -23.99
N ASP A 410 12.74 16.45 -24.37
CA ASP A 410 13.12 15.72 -25.57
C ASP A 410 12.85 16.54 -26.85
N VAL A 411 13.91 16.84 -27.60
CA VAL A 411 13.86 17.54 -28.90
C VAL A 411 14.08 16.60 -30.09
N VAL A 412 14.47 15.35 -29.85
CA VAL A 412 14.67 14.33 -30.88
C VAL A 412 13.35 13.63 -31.17
N VAL A 413 12.66 13.20 -30.11
CA VAL A 413 11.33 12.60 -30.16
C VAL A 413 10.40 13.40 -29.23
N PRO A 414 9.96 14.61 -29.66
CA PRO A 414 9.21 15.50 -28.78
C PRO A 414 7.96 14.86 -28.21
N VAL A 415 7.79 14.96 -26.89
CA VAL A 415 6.63 14.43 -26.17
C VAL A 415 5.32 14.99 -26.74
N SER A 416 5.30 16.27 -27.11
CA SER A 416 4.16 16.95 -27.72
C SER A 416 3.73 16.39 -29.08
N GLU A 417 4.61 15.64 -29.76
CA GLU A 417 4.35 15.06 -31.08
C GLU A 417 4.14 13.55 -31.03
N ASN A 418 4.66 12.90 -29.98
CA ASN A 418 4.66 11.45 -29.83
C ASN A 418 3.81 11.04 -28.61
N THR A 419 4.40 10.92 -27.42
CA THR A 419 3.73 10.30 -26.26
C THR A 419 2.46 11.03 -25.83
N LEU A 420 2.45 12.37 -25.77
CA LEU A 420 1.29 13.12 -25.31
C LEU A 420 0.03 12.91 -26.20
N PRO A 421 0.09 13.15 -27.52
CA PRO A 421 -1.07 12.89 -28.39
C PRO A 421 -1.42 11.39 -28.49
N PHE A 422 -0.45 10.48 -28.31
CA PHE A 422 -0.72 9.04 -28.30
C PHE A 422 -1.47 8.63 -27.04
N GLU A 423 -1.02 9.08 -25.88
CA GLU A 423 -1.65 8.84 -24.58
C GLU A 423 -3.10 9.32 -24.59
N GLN A 424 -3.34 10.55 -25.04
CA GLN A 424 -4.69 11.11 -25.15
C GLN A 424 -5.60 10.19 -25.99
N LYS A 425 -5.15 9.81 -27.20
CA LYS A 425 -5.93 8.95 -28.09
C LYS A 425 -6.17 7.56 -27.53
N ILE A 426 -5.19 6.98 -26.83
CA ILE A 426 -5.32 5.69 -26.16
C ILE A 426 -6.37 5.77 -25.06
N LYS A 427 -6.30 6.78 -24.18
CA LYS A 427 -7.26 6.99 -23.08
C LYS A 427 -8.68 7.26 -23.60
N GLU A 428 -8.82 8.08 -24.66
CA GLU A 428 -10.09 8.32 -25.35
C GLU A 428 -10.68 7.03 -25.93
N ALA A 429 -9.84 6.15 -26.47
CA ALA A 429 -10.23 4.83 -26.99
C ALA A 429 -10.41 3.76 -25.90
N GLY A 430 -10.27 4.11 -24.61
CA GLY A 430 -10.45 3.21 -23.47
C GLY A 430 -9.25 2.28 -23.17
N GLY A 431 -8.08 2.56 -23.76
CA GLY A 431 -6.86 1.81 -23.50
C GLY A 431 -6.14 2.26 -22.22
N MET A 432 -5.25 1.40 -21.72
CA MET A 432 -4.54 1.60 -20.45
C MET A 432 -3.09 2.02 -20.70
N ILE A 433 -2.76 3.26 -20.39
CA ILE A 433 -1.41 3.80 -20.50
C ILE A 433 -1.08 4.62 -19.27
N ASN A 434 0.12 4.38 -18.72
CA ASN A 434 0.75 5.23 -17.73
C ASN A 434 2.01 5.85 -18.32
N VAL A 435 2.32 7.08 -17.94
CA VAL A 435 3.49 7.82 -18.44
C VAL A 435 4.29 8.34 -17.26
N ILE A 436 5.55 7.94 -17.18
CA ILE A 436 6.53 8.48 -16.24
C ILE A 436 7.29 9.59 -16.97
N HIS A 437 7.12 10.81 -16.47
CA HIS A 437 7.80 11.99 -16.96
C HIS A 437 9.12 12.19 -16.18
N LYS A 438 10.19 12.51 -16.91
CA LYS A 438 11.50 12.90 -16.36
C LYS A 438 11.69 14.41 -16.61
N PRO A 439 11.37 15.27 -15.63
CA PRO A 439 11.42 16.72 -15.81
C PRO A 439 12.83 17.19 -16.20
N GLY A 440 12.91 18.06 -17.21
CA GLY A 440 14.17 18.64 -17.69
C GLY A 440 15.11 17.66 -18.43
N VAL A 441 14.76 16.38 -18.55
CA VAL A 441 15.56 15.38 -19.27
C VAL A 441 15.23 15.43 -20.75
N GLY A 442 16.27 15.38 -21.60
CA GLY A 442 16.13 15.31 -23.06
C GLY A 442 15.83 13.89 -23.56
N HIS A 443 16.31 13.55 -24.77
CA HIS A 443 16.14 12.20 -25.33
C HIS A 443 16.88 11.11 -24.52
N HIS A 444 17.96 11.50 -23.87
CA HIS A 444 18.80 10.62 -23.05
C HIS A 444 18.97 11.21 -21.64
N PRO A 445 19.24 10.37 -20.63
CA PRO A 445 19.35 8.90 -20.71
C PRO A 445 18.01 8.19 -20.92
N HIS A 446 18.03 7.02 -21.55
CA HIS A 446 16.87 6.11 -21.59
C HIS A 446 16.73 5.34 -20.26
N SER A 447 15.57 4.75 -20.03
CA SER A 447 15.22 3.98 -18.85
C SER A 447 15.23 4.83 -17.56
N LEU A 448 15.10 4.14 -16.43
CA LEU A 448 15.20 4.67 -15.07
C LEU A 448 16.44 4.06 -14.40
N GLN A 449 17.13 4.80 -13.54
CA GLN A 449 18.30 4.24 -12.83
C GLN A 449 17.85 3.15 -11.84
N ASN A 450 16.76 3.40 -11.12
CA ASN A 450 16.01 2.38 -10.41
C ASN A 450 14.97 1.76 -11.36
N PRO A 451 15.17 0.51 -11.83
CA PRO A 451 14.25 -0.12 -12.78
C PRO A 451 12.94 -0.59 -12.15
N LYS A 452 12.74 -0.43 -10.83
CA LYS A 452 11.59 -0.96 -10.11
C LYS A 452 10.24 -0.65 -10.78
N PRO A 453 9.93 0.60 -11.21
CA PRO A 453 8.63 0.87 -11.86
C PRO A 453 8.42 0.08 -13.17
N ILE A 454 9.48 -0.13 -13.94
CA ILE A 454 9.44 -0.90 -15.20
C ILE A 454 9.30 -2.40 -14.90
N VAL A 455 10.01 -2.89 -13.89
CA VAL A 455 9.93 -4.27 -13.43
C VAL A 455 8.53 -4.56 -12.91
N ASP A 456 8.00 -3.76 -11.98
CA ASP A 456 6.66 -3.92 -11.40
C ASP A 456 5.59 -3.94 -12.50
N PHE A 457 5.72 -3.06 -13.50
CA PHE A 457 4.86 -3.08 -14.69
C PHE A 457 4.93 -4.42 -15.44
N ALA A 458 6.13 -4.93 -15.74
CA ALA A 458 6.29 -6.19 -16.48
C ALA A 458 5.78 -7.42 -15.69
N LEU A 459 5.98 -7.42 -14.37
CA LEU A 459 5.44 -8.41 -13.45
C LEU A 459 3.90 -8.41 -13.49
N LEU A 460 3.30 -7.24 -13.33
CA LEU A 460 1.84 -7.06 -13.39
C LEU A 460 1.28 -7.47 -14.75
N ALA A 461 1.93 -7.05 -15.85
CA ALA A 461 1.48 -7.31 -17.21
C ALA A 461 1.46 -8.81 -17.56
N THR A 462 2.35 -9.61 -16.95
CA THR A 462 2.46 -11.05 -17.19
C THR A 462 1.67 -11.89 -16.19
N ASP A 463 0.93 -11.26 -15.27
CA ASP A 463 0.39 -11.90 -14.08
C ASP A 463 1.46 -12.68 -13.29
N TYR A 464 2.75 -12.35 -13.49
CA TYR A 464 3.86 -13.03 -12.83
C TYR A 464 4.03 -12.48 -11.42
N ARG A 465 3.73 -13.37 -10.48
CA ARG A 465 3.77 -13.14 -9.05
C ARG A 465 5.13 -13.63 -8.54
N VAL A 466 6.15 -12.75 -8.53
CA VAL A 466 7.51 -13.08 -8.04
C VAL A 466 7.47 -13.64 -6.63
N THR A 467 6.51 -13.16 -5.88
CA THR A 467 5.83 -13.88 -4.82
C THR A 467 4.35 -13.60 -5.08
N GLN A 468 3.41 -14.19 -4.34
CA GLN A 468 2.32 -13.29 -3.96
C GLN A 468 3.02 -12.01 -3.50
N ASN A 469 3.02 -10.90 -4.27
CA ASN A 469 3.11 -9.58 -3.66
C ASN A 469 2.15 -9.76 -2.50
N MET A 470 2.70 -9.70 -1.29
CA MET A 470 1.99 -10.09 -0.08
C MET A 470 0.91 -9.04 0.08
N ILE A 471 -0.13 -9.14 -0.73
CA ILE A 471 -1.40 -8.52 -0.47
C ILE A 471 -1.77 -9.26 0.79
N SER A 472 -1.45 -8.62 1.91
CA SER A 472 -1.76 -9.16 3.21
C SER A 472 -3.25 -9.44 3.15
N LEU A 473 -3.59 -10.71 3.34
CA LEU A 473 -4.95 -11.17 3.21
C LEU A 473 -5.60 -11.09 4.58
N PRO A 474 -6.87 -10.71 4.66
CA PRO A 474 -7.61 -10.90 5.89
C PRO A 474 -7.66 -12.40 6.23
N SER A 475 -7.62 -12.71 7.51
CA SER A 475 -8.15 -13.96 8.05
C SER A 475 -9.65 -14.07 7.78
N GLY A 476 -10.22 -15.28 7.94
CA GLY A 476 -11.66 -15.48 7.88
C GLY A 476 -12.43 -14.51 8.79
N PRO A 477 -12.08 -14.42 10.09
CA PRO A 477 -12.69 -13.48 11.04
C PRO A 477 -12.59 -12.03 10.62
N GLN A 478 -11.41 -11.56 10.15
CA GLN A 478 -11.24 -10.17 9.70
C GLN A 478 -12.12 -9.84 8.50
N ALA A 479 -12.16 -10.72 7.49
CA ALA A 479 -12.98 -10.53 6.29
C ALA A 479 -14.47 -10.55 6.61
N HIS A 480 -14.87 -11.38 7.56
CA HIS A 480 -16.25 -11.44 8.06
C HIS A 480 -16.62 -10.17 8.82
N TRP A 481 -15.78 -9.76 9.77
CA TRP A 481 -15.95 -8.54 10.56
C TRP A 481 -16.05 -7.29 9.67
N GLN A 482 -15.22 -7.15 8.63
CA GLN A 482 -15.32 -6.00 7.71
C GLN A 482 -16.64 -5.95 6.91
N LYS A 483 -17.32 -7.09 6.73
CA LYS A 483 -18.65 -7.12 6.07
C LYS A 483 -19.77 -6.63 6.99
N ASN A 484 -19.58 -6.67 8.31
CA ASN A 484 -20.57 -6.18 9.26
C ASN A 484 -20.81 -4.68 9.07
N GLU A 485 -19.75 -3.90 8.80
CA GLU A 485 -19.72 -2.44 8.57
C GLU A 485 -20.24 -1.58 9.74
N ARG A 486 -21.33 -1.99 10.39
CA ARG A 486 -22.07 -1.26 11.41
C ARG A 486 -22.16 -2.13 12.66
N LEU A 487 -21.48 -1.70 13.71
CA LEU A 487 -21.40 -2.35 15.00
C LEU A 487 -21.96 -1.39 16.05
N MET A 488 -22.62 -1.91 17.08
CA MET A 488 -23.15 -1.10 18.17
C MET A 488 -22.39 -1.37 19.46
N PHE A 489 -21.75 -0.35 20.02
CA PHE A 489 -21.12 -0.44 21.33
C PHE A 489 -22.18 -0.21 22.41
N ILE A 490 -22.13 -0.89 23.55
CA ILE A 490 -23.00 -0.60 24.69
C ILE A 490 -22.15 -0.34 25.93
N HIS A 491 -22.11 0.92 26.34
CA HIS A 491 -21.50 1.34 27.59
C HIS A 491 -22.57 1.44 28.68
N PHE A 492 -22.52 0.48 29.59
CA PHE A 492 -23.37 0.43 30.76
C PHE A 492 -22.53 -0.02 31.96
N ALA A 493 -22.39 0.81 32.98
CA ALA A 493 -21.53 0.57 34.14
C ALA A 493 -21.99 1.45 35.32
N PRO A 494 -21.41 1.33 36.53
CA PRO A 494 -21.69 2.26 37.63
C PRO A 494 -21.56 3.74 37.26
N ASN A 495 -20.72 4.06 36.25
CA ASN A 495 -20.63 5.35 35.57
C ASN A 495 -22.00 5.96 35.20
N THR A 496 -22.96 5.15 34.77
CA THR A 496 -24.31 5.60 34.38
C THR A 496 -25.08 6.22 35.56
N TRP A 497 -24.79 5.79 36.80
CA TRP A 497 -25.42 6.33 38.01
C TRP A 497 -24.66 7.54 38.58
N THR A 498 -23.34 7.56 38.43
CA THR A 498 -22.51 8.66 38.95
C THR A 498 -22.42 9.84 37.99
N GLY A 499 -22.64 9.61 36.69
CA GLY A 499 -22.41 10.60 35.64
C GLY A 499 -20.92 10.87 35.36
N LEU A 500 -20.02 10.06 35.91
CA LEU A 500 -18.58 10.20 35.73
C LEU A 500 -18.09 9.37 34.55
N SER A 501 -17.07 9.85 33.86
CA SER A 501 -16.39 9.09 32.79
C SER A 501 -15.55 7.93 33.32
N GLN A 502 -15.14 7.98 34.60
CA GLN A 502 -14.42 6.92 35.29
C GLN A 502 -15.16 6.54 36.57
N ASP A 503 -15.27 5.24 36.83
CA ASP A 503 -15.83 4.74 38.07
C ASP A 503 -14.76 4.87 39.17
N ASP A 504 -15.07 5.66 40.19
CA ASP A 504 -14.21 5.88 41.35
C ASP A 504 -14.54 4.93 42.51
N ASN A 505 -15.43 3.96 42.29
CA ASN A 505 -15.95 2.99 43.24
C ASN A 505 -16.73 3.64 44.41
N SER A 506 -17.20 4.88 44.25
CA SER A 506 -17.96 5.60 45.29
C SER A 506 -19.45 5.21 45.35
N LEU A 507 -19.99 4.60 44.30
CA LEU A 507 -21.41 4.25 44.22
C LEU A 507 -21.74 3.07 45.16
N PRO A 508 -22.65 3.23 46.13
CA PRO A 508 -23.09 2.10 46.94
C PRO A 508 -23.79 1.04 46.09
N MET A 509 -23.40 -0.24 46.23
CA MET A 509 -23.93 -1.37 45.45
C MET A 509 -25.47 -1.47 45.48
N GLY A 510 -26.10 -1.14 46.61
CA GLY A 510 -27.57 -1.11 46.75
C GLY A 510 -28.28 -0.08 45.86
N ARG A 511 -27.57 0.91 45.29
CA ARG A 511 -28.13 1.87 44.32
C ARG A 511 -28.03 1.41 42.88
N LEU A 512 -27.16 0.43 42.59
CA LEU A 512 -27.00 -0.13 41.25
C LEU A 512 -28.14 -1.12 40.97
N ASN A 513 -29.29 -0.61 40.51
CA ASN A 513 -30.48 -1.44 40.30
C ASN A 513 -31.24 -1.06 39.01
N PRO A 514 -30.86 -1.63 37.85
CA PRO A 514 -31.56 -1.41 36.59
C PRO A 514 -32.88 -2.20 36.52
N SER A 515 -33.89 -1.69 37.22
CA SER A 515 -35.20 -2.35 37.42
C SER A 515 -35.98 -2.72 36.14
N LYS A 516 -35.61 -2.16 34.98
CA LYS A 516 -36.28 -2.38 33.69
C LYS A 516 -35.33 -2.87 32.60
N LEU A 517 -34.17 -3.39 32.96
CA LEU A 517 -33.19 -3.88 31.99
C LEU A 517 -33.84 -4.89 31.03
N ASP A 518 -33.70 -4.63 29.74
CA ASP A 518 -34.20 -5.49 28.67
C ASP A 518 -33.21 -5.49 27.50
N THR A 519 -32.46 -6.58 27.38
CA THR A 519 -31.46 -6.76 26.31
C THR A 519 -32.12 -6.97 24.94
N ASN A 520 -33.39 -7.38 24.87
CA ASN A 520 -34.13 -7.40 23.60
C ASN A 520 -34.26 -5.98 23.04
N GLN A 521 -34.54 -4.99 23.90
CA GLN A 521 -34.65 -3.59 23.49
C GLN A 521 -33.34 -3.06 22.92
N TRP A 522 -32.19 -3.49 23.48
CA TRP A 522 -30.89 -3.15 22.93
C TRP A 522 -30.71 -3.74 21.52
N CYS A 523 -31.05 -5.01 21.32
CA CYS A 523 -31.02 -5.66 20.01
C CYS A 523 -31.98 -4.99 19.00
N GLU A 524 -33.18 -4.58 19.42
CA GLU A 524 -34.12 -3.82 18.59
C GLU A 524 -33.53 -2.49 18.11
N VAL A 525 -32.82 -1.77 19.00
CA VAL A 525 -32.12 -0.54 18.65
C VAL A 525 -31.04 -0.82 17.62
N ALA A 526 -30.17 -1.82 17.84
CA ALA A 526 -29.13 -2.21 16.90
C ALA A 526 -29.71 -2.48 15.49
N LYS A 527 -30.77 -3.29 15.41
CA LYS A 527 -31.44 -3.61 14.14
C LYS A 527 -32.06 -2.38 13.48
N SER A 528 -32.55 -1.41 14.26
CA SER A 528 -33.24 -0.22 13.74
C SER A 528 -32.37 0.68 12.84
N TRP A 529 -31.03 0.61 12.99
CA TRP A 529 -30.08 1.32 12.15
C TRP A 529 -29.18 0.41 11.30
N GLY A 530 -29.45 -0.90 11.35
CA GLY A 530 -28.80 -1.92 10.54
C GLY A 530 -27.46 -2.41 11.07
N ALA A 531 -27.18 -2.24 12.38
CA ALA A 531 -26.05 -2.92 13.00
C ALA A 531 -26.24 -4.44 12.96
N THR A 532 -25.14 -5.17 12.78
CA THR A 532 -25.13 -6.64 12.71
C THR A 532 -24.47 -7.28 13.92
N MET A 533 -23.73 -6.50 14.71
CA MET A 533 -23.04 -6.94 15.92
C MET A 533 -23.22 -5.93 17.05
N ILE A 534 -23.28 -6.44 18.29
CA ILE A 534 -23.19 -5.65 19.51
C ILE A 534 -21.86 -5.96 20.21
N VAL A 535 -21.13 -4.94 20.63
CA VAL A 535 -19.99 -5.08 21.55
C VAL A 535 -20.43 -4.57 22.91
N PHE A 536 -20.38 -5.40 23.95
CA PHE A 536 -20.86 -5.04 25.28
C PHE A 536 -19.72 -4.86 26.28
N VAL A 537 -19.76 -3.77 27.05
CA VAL A 537 -18.83 -3.50 28.16
C VAL A 537 -19.18 -4.38 29.36
N ALA A 538 -18.62 -5.60 29.37
CA ALA A 538 -18.82 -6.56 30.45
C ALA A 538 -18.11 -6.15 31.75
N LYS A 539 -16.93 -5.52 31.61
CA LYS A 539 -16.16 -4.92 32.71
C LYS A 539 -15.47 -3.65 32.23
N HIS A 540 -15.75 -2.49 32.85
CA HIS A 540 -15.08 -1.21 32.59
C HIS A 540 -13.93 -0.95 33.58
N SER A 541 -13.30 0.23 33.51
CA SER A 541 -12.13 0.60 34.33
C SER A 541 -12.34 0.59 35.85
N GLY A 542 -13.58 0.60 36.33
CA GLY A 542 -13.93 0.45 37.75
C GLY A 542 -13.88 -0.98 38.28
N GLY A 543 -13.80 -1.99 37.39
CA GLY A 543 -13.74 -3.41 37.75
C GLY A 543 -15.11 -4.09 37.97
N PHE A 544 -16.23 -3.36 37.85
CA PHE A 544 -17.56 -3.95 38.03
C PHE A 544 -17.87 -5.00 36.95
N CYS A 545 -18.22 -6.22 37.35
CA CYS A 545 -18.50 -7.33 36.45
C CYS A 545 -20.00 -7.54 36.24
N TRP A 546 -20.48 -7.44 34.98
CA TRP A 546 -21.89 -7.59 34.60
C TRP A 546 -22.37 -9.04 34.44
N TRP A 547 -21.60 -10.01 34.91
CA TRP A 547 -21.90 -11.43 34.86
C TRP A 547 -21.61 -12.13 36.18
N GLN A 548 -22.08 -13.37 36.32
CA GLN A 548 -21.86 -14.19 37.51
C GLN A 548 -20.41 -14.71 37.56
N THR A 549 -19.54 -13.97 38.27
CA THR A 549 -18.15 -14.33 38.55
C THR A 549 -17.92 -14.55 40.04
N ASP A 550 -17.03 -15.49 40.38
CA ASP A 550 -16.56 -15.71 41.76
C ASP A 550 -15.22 -15.02 42.05
N THR A 551 -14.70 -14.26 41.08
CA THR A 551 -13.40 -13.57 41.19
C THR A 551 -13.44 -12.27 41.99
N THR A 552 -14.63 -11.66 42.16
CA THR A 552 -14.82 -10.40 42.87
C THR A 552 -16.24 -10.23 43.39
N ASP A 553 -16.37 -9.59 44.56
CA ASP A 553 -17.66 -9.15 45.09
C ASP A 553 -18.23 -7.91 44.39
N TYR A 554 -17.40 -7.19 43.62
CA TYR A 554 -17.84 -6.03 42.84
C TYR A 554 -18.43 -6.48 41.49
N SER A 555 -19.58 -7.15 41.57
CA SER A 555 -20.27 -7.76 40.43
C SER A 555 -21.80 -7.74 40.62
N VAL A 556 -22.52 -8.15 39.57
CA VAL A 556 -24.00 -8.30 39.61
C VAL A 556 -24.50 -9.23 40.71
N LYS A 557 -23.64 -10.12 41.24
CA LYS A 557 -23.97 -11.03 42.35
C LYS A 557 -24.39 -10.31 43.62
N ASN A 558 -23.89 -9.09 43.83
CA ASN A 558 -24.04 -8.33 45.07
C ASN A 558 -24.87 -7.04 44.90
N ILE A 559 -25.69 -6.94 43.86
CA ILE A 559 -26.62 -5.83 43.65
C ILE A 559 -28.09 -6.28 43.74
N PRO A 560 -29.06 -5.37 44.00
CA PRO A 560 -30.47 -5.76 44.16
C PRO A 560 -31.14 -6.29 42.89
N TRP A 561 -30.57 -6.05 41.71
CA TRP A 561 -31.16 -6.44 40.44
C TRP A 561 -31.32 -7.96 40.35
N LYS A 562 -32.56 -8.42 40.14
CA LYS A 562 -32.95 -9.84 40.13
C LYS A 562 -32.43 -10.62 41.35
N ASP A 563 -32.45 -10.00 42.52
CA ASP A 563 -31.97 -10.57 43.78
C ASP A 563 -30.52 -11.09 43.70
N GLY A 564 -29.65 -10.39 42.95
CA GLY A 564 -28.26 -10.78 42.72
C GLY A 564 -28.08 -11.95 41.74
N LYS A 565 -29.16 -12.48 41.14
CA LYS A 565 -29.13 -13.64 40.24
C LYS A 565 -29.14 -13.27 38.77
N GLY A 566 -29.14 -11.98 38.45
CA GLY A 566 -29.13 -11.51 37.06
C GLY A 566 -27.76 -11.72 36.42
N ASP A 567 -27.75 -11.89 35.10
CA ASP A 567 -26.54 -11.98 34.28
C ASP A 567 -26.79 -11.28 32.95
N VAL A 568 -26.14 -10.13 32.73
CA VAL A 568 -26.40 -9.32 31.54
C VAL A 568 -25.77 -9.95 30.30
N LEU A 569 -24.63 -10.64 30.44
CA LEU A 569 -23.99 -11.32 29.32
C LEU A 569 -24.85 -12.50 28.85
N GLU A 570 -25.43 -13.28 29.76
CA GLU A 570 -26.35 -14.36 29.41
C GLU A 570 -27.62 -13.82 28.71
N GLU A 571 -28.27 -12.80 29.29
CA GLU A 571 -29.49 -12.22 28.70
C GLU A 571 -29.23 -11.56 27.35
N LEU A 572 -28.07 -10.94 27.16
CA LEU A 572 -27.67 -10.34 25.88
C LEU A 572 -27.27 -11.42 24.86
N SER A 573 -26.58 -12.48 25.29
CA SER A 573 -26.24 -13.64 24.45
C SER A 573 -27.50 -14.26 23.82
N GLN A 574 -28.51 -14.52 24.65
CA GLN A 574 -29.81 -15.05 24.22
C GLN A 574 -30.57 -14.08 23.31
N SER A 575 -30.54 -12.78 23.62
CA SER A 575 -31.20 -11.76 22.78
C SER A 575 -30.51 -11.62 21.42
N CYS A 576 -29.19 -11.59 21.37
CA CYS A 576 -28.46 -11.56 20.10
C CYS A 576 -28.79 -12.79 19.25
N ASP A 577 -28.99 -13.97 19.85
CA ASP A 577 -29.37 -15.19 19.11
C ASP A 577 -30.78 -15.03 18.49
N LYS A 578 -31.74 -14.61 19.33
CA LYS A 578 -33.12 -14.32 18.92
C LYS A 578 -33.22 -13.29 17.79
N PHE A 579 -32.38 -12.26 17.77
CA PHE A 579 -32.42 -11.17 16.79
C PHE A 579 -31.47 -11.36 15.59
N GLY A 580 -30.71 -12.46 15.56
CA GLY A 580 -29.70 -12.71 14.52
C GLY A 580 -28.60 -11.65 14.50
N LEU A 581 -28.14 -11.25 15.68
CA LEU A 581 -27.00 -10.36 15.89
C LEU A 581 -25.80 -11.16 16.38
N GLU A 582 -24.62 -10.71 15.99
CA GLU A 582 -23.36 -11.17 16.56
C GLU A 582 -23.09 -10.46 17.89
N LEU A 583 -22.25 -11.07 18.73
CA LEU A 583 -21.87 -10.51 20.02
C LEU A 583 -20.35 -10.43 20.09
N GLY A 584 -19.85 -9.27 20.48
CA GLY A 584 -18.49 -9.04 20.94
C GLY A 584 -18.50 -8.56 22.38
N VAL A 585 -17.33 -8.56 23.01
CA VAL A 585 -17.20 -8.20 24.41
C VAL A 585 -16.02 -7.25 24.64
N TYR A 586 -16.28 -6.20 25.39
CA TYR A 586 -15.25 -5.37 26.01
C TYR A 586 -15.01 -5.88 27.42
N ILE A 587 -13.74 -6.13 27.73
CA ILE A 587 -13.29 -6.52 29.06
C ILE A 587 -12.01 -5.77 29.42
N TYR A 588 -12.13 -4.82 30.33
CA TYR A 588 -11.00 -3.97 30.71
C TYR A 588 -9.87 -4.80 31.36
N PRO A 589 -8.62 -4.75 30.85
CA PRO A 589 -7.51 -5.49 31.44
C PRO A 589 -7.11 -5.01 32.83
N GLY A 590 -7.34 -3.74 33.15
CA GLY A 590 -7.05 -3.17 34.46
C GLY A 590 -8.12 -3.45 35.51
N ASP A 591 -7.72 -3.25 36.76
CA ASP A 591 -8.61 -3.23 37.92
C ASP A 591 -7.90 -2.45 39.04
N LYS A 592 -8.51 -1.31 39.43
CA LYS A 592 -7.92 -0.39 40.40
C LYS A 592 -7.74 -1.05 41.78
N THR A 593 -8.55 -2.04 42.14
CA THR A 593 -8.43 -2.77 43.42
C THR A 593 -7.12 -3.57 43.51
N TRP A 594 -6.60 -4.02 42.36
CA TRP A 594 -5.31 -4.70 42.22
C TRP A 594 -4.14 -3.75 41.96
N GLY A 595 -4.40 -2.44 41.88
CA GLY A 595 -3.41 -1.44 41.51
C GLY A 595 -3.08 -1.42 40.01
N ALA A 596 -3.90 -2.07 39.18
CA ALA A 596 -3.82 -2.00 37.72
C ALA A 596 -4.72 -0.86 37.22
N GLY A 597 -4.15 0.35 37.15
CA GLY A 597 -4.90 1.57 36.84
C GLY A 597 -5.19 1.80 35.36
N LEU A 598 -5.73 2.99 35.05
CA LEU A 598 -6.10 3.37 33.70
C LEU A 598 -4.89 3.28 32.73
N GLY A 599 -5.06 2.55 31.64
CA GLY A 599 -4.07 2.36 30.59
C GLY A 599 -2.91 1.43 30.97
N SER A 600 -2.98 0.72 32.11
CA SER A 600 -1.87 -0.15 32.55
C SER A 600 -1.77 -1.46 31.77
N GLY A 601 -2.84 -1.81 31.04
CA GLY A 601 -2.98 -3.07 30.32
C GLY A 601 -2.95 -4.32 31.19
N GLY A 602 -3.35 -4.17 32.45
CA GLY A 602 -3.31 -5.24 33.45
C GLY A 602 -2.02 -5.29 34.26
N ARG A 603 -1.08 -4.36 34.04
CA ARG A 603 0.10 -4.20 34.91
C ARG A 603 -0.32 -3.63 36.26
N THR A 604 0.00 -4.33 37.33
CA THR A 604 -0.18 -3.85 38.70
C THR A 604 0.96 -2.88 39.06
N LYS A 605 0.64 -1.81 39.81
CA LYS A 605 1.67 -0.92 40.36
C LYS A 605 2.63 -1.64 41.31
N ASP A 606 2.15 -2.67 41.99
CA ASP A 606 2.94 -3.55 42.86
C ASP A 606 3.20 -4.87 42.13
N PRO A 607 4.44 -5.14 41.68
CA PRO A 607 4.78 -6.35 40.94
C PRO A 607 4.51 -7.65 41.70
N SER A 608 4.51 -7.63 43.05
CA SER A 608 4.24 -8.82 43.86
C SER A 608 2.79 -9.33 43.71
N LYS A 609 1.87 -8.46 43.26
CA LYS A 609 0.47 -8.79 43.01
C LYS A 609 0.20 -9.27 41.58
N GLN A 610 1.16 -9.11 40.68
CA GLN A 610 0.93 -9.32 39.25
C GLN A 610 0.45 -10.75 38.95
N GLU A 611 1.09 -11.77 39.53
CA GLU A 611 0.74 -13.16 39.24
C GLU A 611 -0.63 -13.56 39.80
N ALA A 612 -1.01 -13.03 40.96
CA ALA A 612 -2.35 -13.22 41.51
C ALA A 612 -3.40 -12.55 40.62
N TYR A 613 -3.12 -11.33 40.16
CA TYR A 613 -4.02 -10.60 39.27
C TYR A 613 -4.12 -11.24 37.88
N ASN A 614 -3.02 -11.78 37.34
CA ASN A 614 -3.01 -12.54 36.10
C ASN A 614 -4.02 -13.70 36.17
N LYS A 615 -4.05 -14.45 37.28
CA LYS A 615 -5.00 -15.55 37.48
C LYS A 615 -6.45 -15.06 37.52
N VAL A 616 -6.70 -13.96 38.23
CA VAL A 616 -8.03 -13.33 38.29
C VAL A 616 -8.50 -12.91 36.90
N PHE A 617 -7.70 -12.15 36.16
CA PHE A 617 -8.08 -11.66 34.83
C PHE A 617 -8.24 -12.82 33.83
N ARG A 618 -7.31 -13.79 33.83
CA ARG A 618 -7.40 -14.98 32.98
C ARG A 618 -8.66 -15.80 33.27
N GLN A 619 -9.04 -15.96 34.54
CA GLN A 619 -10.30 -16.60 34.91
C GLN A 619 -11.50 -15.80 34.38
N GLN A 620 -11.54 -14.48 34.61
CA GLN A 620 -12.63 -13.62 34.10
C GLN A 620 -12.76 -13.72 32.58
N LEU A 621 -11.64 -13.66 31.85
CA LEU A 621 -11.62 -13.79 30.40
C LEU A 621 -12.13 -15.17 29.95
N THR A 622 -11.69 -16.24 30.61
CA THR A 622 -12.16 -17.61 30.32
C THR A 622 -13.66 -17.73 30.55
N GLU A 623 -14.20 -17.20 31.66
CA GLU A 623 -15.64 -17.21 31.95
C GLU A 623 -16.44 -16.51 30.85
N VAL A 624 -15.98 -15.34 30.41
CA VAL A 624 -16.66 -14.54 29.38
C VAL A 624 -16.60 -15.19 27.99
N LEU A 625 -15.51 -15.88 27.65
CA LEU A 625 -15.34 -16.47 26.33
C LEU A 625 -15.90 -17.91 26.21
N SER A 626 -16.06 -18.63 27.34
CA SER A 626 -16.49 -20.04 27.32
C SER A 626 -17.94 -20.30 27.74
N LYS A 627 -18.55 -19.45 28.58
CA LYS A 627 -19.89 -19.69 29.14
C LYS A 627 -21.03 -19.24 28.24
N TYR A 628 -20.80 -18.22 27.41
CA TYR A 628 -21.83 -17.60 26.57
C TYR A 628 -21.68 -18.05 25.12
N ARG A 629 -22.49 -17.47 24.24
CA ARG A 629 -22.31 -17.66 22.79
C ARG A 629 -20.90 -17.23 22.35
N PRO A 630 -20.38 -17.79 21.23
CA PRO A 630 -19.09 -17.37 20.70
C PRO A 630 -19.03 -15.87 20.44
N MET A 631 -17.99 -15.22 20.97
CA MET A 631 -17.71 -13.82 20.71
C MET A 631 -17.09 -13.66 19.33
N LYS A 632 -17.48 -12.62 18.60
CA LYS A 632 -16.93 -12.26 17.27
C LYS A 632 -15.93 -11.11 17.34
N GLU A 633 -15.86 -10.45 18.48
CA GLU A 633 -14.87 -9.41 18.79
C GLU A 633 -14.55 -9.43 20.28
N VAL A 634 -13.27 -9.29 20.62
CA VAL A 634 -12.80 -9.12 22.01
C VAL A 634 -12.04 -7.81 22.09
N TRP A 635 -12.46 -6.93 23.00
CA TRP A 635 -12.01 -5.54 23.12
C TRP A 635 -11.32 -5.27 24.47
N PHE A 636 -10.04 -4.90 24.41
CA PHE A 636 -9.12 -4.67 25.53
C PHE A 636 -8.64 -3.22 25.51
N ASP A 637 -9.36 -2.34 26.20
CA ASP A 637 -8.98 -0.94 26.31
C ASP A 637 -7.58 -0.77 26.91
N GLY A 638 -6.80 0.16 26.35
CA GLY A 638 -5.44 0.41 26.83
C GLY A 638 -4.46 -0.76 26.65
N SER A 639 -4.77 -1.75 25.79
CA SER A 639 -3.94 -2.93 25.49
C SER A 639 -3.98 -4.00 26.58
N CYS A 640 -3.95 -5.28 26.24
CA CYS A 640 -3.76 -6.35 27.23
C CYS A 640 -2.32 -6.87 27.16
N VAL A 641 -1.58 -6.77 28.27
CA VAL A 641 -0.20 -7.31 28.35
C VAL A 641 -0.09 -8.57 29.20
N ILE A 642 -1.21 -9.02 29.78
CA ILE A 642 -1.31 -10.32 30.44
C ILE A 642 -1.28 -11.39 29.35
N ASP A 643 -0.51 -12.46 29.55
CA ASP A 643 -0.50 -13.59 28.63
C ASP A 643 -1.87 -14.28 28.62
N ILE A 644 -2.52 -14.29 27.46
CA ILE A 644 -3.89 -14.80 27.23
C ILE A 644 -3.99 -15.55 25.89
N ALA A 645 -2.87 -15.81 25.22
CA ALA A 645 -2.89 -16.36 23.86
C ALA A 645 -3.59 -17.73 23.80
N ASP A 646 -3.37 -18.56 24.82
CA ASP A 646 -4.01 -19.86 25.00
C ASP A 646 -5.53 -19.76 25.12
N ILE A 647 -6.03 -18.79 25.89
CA ILE A 647 -7.47 -18.57 26.09
C ILE A 647 -8.12 -18.08 24.78
N LEU A 648 -7.46 -17.18 24.06
CA LEU A 648 -7.95 -16.68 22.78
C LEU A 648 -7.97 -17.78 21.71
N GLU A 649 -6.94 -18.62 21.65
CA GLU A 649 -6.88 -19.76 20.74
C GLU A 649 -8.00 -20.77 21.00
N GLU A 650 -8.26 -21.09 22.27
CA GLU A 650 -9.27 -22.07 22.65
C GLU A 650 -10.70 -21.55 22.48
N HIS A 651 -10.98 -20.30 22.84
CA HIS A 651 -12.35 -19.79 22.98
C HIS A 651 -12.74 -18.65 22.03
N ALA A 652 -11.77 -18.02 21.36
CA ALA A 652 -12.02 -16.84 20.51
C ALA A 652 -11.29 -16.89 19.15
N SER A 653 -10.97 -18.08 18.64
CA SER A 653 -10.27 -18.25 17.35
C SER A 653 -11.04 -17.75 16.12
N ASP A 654 -12.36 -17.59 16.25
CA ASP A 654 -13.23 -17.00 15.22
C ASP A 654 -13.65 -15.54 15.54
N ALA A 655 -12.93 -14.88 16.45
CA ALA A 655 -13.11 -13.47 16.80
C ALA A 655 -12.00 -12.60 16.21
N VAL A 656 -12.29 -11.32 16.00
CA VAL A 656 -11.23 -10.31 15.87
C VAL A 656 -10.83 -9.78 17.25
N ILE A 657 -9.54 -9.48 17.42
CA ILE A 657 -8.97 -9.04 18.69
C ILE A 657 -8.54 -7.58 18.59
N PHE A 658 -9.00 -6.79 19.55
CA PHE A 658 -8.62 -5.41 19.81
C PHE A 658 -8.30 -5.31 21.30
N GLN A 659 -7.23 -4.73 21.81
CA GLN A 659 -5.91 -4.49 21.25
C GLN A 659 -4.88 -5.12 22.20
N GLY A 660 -3.65 -5.32 21.74
CA GLY A 660 -2.64 -6.09 22.46
C GLY A 660 -1.71 -6.83 21.50
N PRO A 661 -0.72 -7.58 21.99
CA PRO A 661 0.19 -8.35 21.15
C PRO A 661 -0.51 -9.34 20.20
N GLN A 662 -1.74 -9.73 20.52
CA GLN A 662 -2.59 -10.62 19.70
C GLN A 662 -3.60 -9.86 18.81
N ALA A 663 -3.46 -8.53 18.65
CA ALA A 663 -4.40 -7.73 17.89
C ALA A 663 -4.51 -8.17 16.43
N THR A 664 -5.74 -8.22 15.92
CA THR A 664 -6.04 -8.50 14.51
C THR A 664 -6.81 -7.35 13.85
N ILE A 665 -7.26 -6.36 14.62
CA ILE A 665 -7.81 -5.10 14.12
C ILE A 665 -7.16 -3.97 14.91
N ARG A 666 -7.30 -2.73 14.45
CA ARG A 666 -6.64 -1.59 15.09
C ARG A 666 -7.53 -0.37 15.19
N TRP A 667 -7.23 0.46 16.19
CA TRP A 667 -7.95 1.69 16.46
C TRP A 667 -7.72 2.74 15.38
N VAL A 668 -8.74 3.56 15.07
CA VAL A 668 -8.60 4.65 14.11
C VAL A 668 -7.68 5.77 14.60
N GLY A 669 -7.55 5.95 15.92
CA GLY A 669 -6.73 7.03 16.49
C GLY A 669 -7.52 8.26 16.97
N ASN A 670 -8.85 8.25 16.87
CA ASN A 670 -9.73 9.31 17.37
C ASN A 670 -11.12 8.78 17.73
N GLU A 671 -11.82 9.47 18.62
CA GLU A 671 -13.20 9.15 19.02
C GLU A 671 -14.24 10.05 18.31
N ARG A 672 -13.86 10.68 17.19
CA ARG A 672 -14.76 11.55 16.40
C ARG A 672 -15.47 10.80 15.28
N GLY A 673 -15.20 9.52 15.12
CA GLY A 673 -15.80 8.72 14.07
C GLY A 673 -15.18 8.94 12.68
N ILE A 674 -13.89 9.30 12.58
CA ILE A 674 -13.25 9.69 11.32
C ILE A 674 -12.06 8.78 10.98
N ALA A 675 -12.22 7.91 9.98
CA ALA A 675 -11.10 7.21 9.34
C ALA A 675 -10.30 8.15 8.42
N PRO A 676 -8.98 7.93 8.24
CA PRO A 676 -8.21 8.69 7.26
C PRO A 676 -8.63 8.37 5.82
N TYR A 677 -8.16 9.19 4.88
CA TYR A 677 -8.24 8.85 3.46
C TYR A 677 -6.93 9.30 2.78
N PRO A 678 -6.13 8.37 2.21
CA PRO A 678 -6.41 6.93 2.07
C PRO A 678 -6.50 6.16 3.40
N ASN A 679 -7.20 5.03 3.39
CA ASN A 679 -7.33 4.10 4.52
C ASN A 679 -6.79 2.73 4.10
N TRP A 680 -5.58 2.39 4.55
CA TRP A 680 -4.95 1.10 4.24
C TRP A 680 -5.18 0.09 5.36
N TYR A 681 -5.53 -1.15 5.02
CA TYR A 681 -5.71 -2.21 6.03
C TYR A 681 -4.41 -2.85 6.48
N THR A 682 -3.32 -2.50 5.81
CA THR A 682 -2.00 -3.10 6.00
C THR A 682 -1.07 -2.20 6.82
N LEU A 683 -0.13 -2.82 7.50
CA LEU A 683 0.90 -2.20 8.33
C LEU A 683 2.10 -3.15 8.48
N ASP A 684 3.20 -2.65 9.02
CA ASP A 684 4.34 -3.48 9.37
C ASP A 684 4.01 -4.48 10.50
N ASN A 685 4.53 -5.71 10.39
CA ASN A 685 4.40 -6.71 11.44
C ASN A 685 4.96 -6.21 12.79
N SER A 686 6.05 -5.45 12.76
CA SER A 686 6.65 -4.87 13.98
C SER A 686 5.74 -3.84 14.64
N ASP A 687 5.01 -3.05 13.84
CA ASP A 687 4.05 -2.09 14.34
C ASP A 687 2.87 -2.82 14.99
N LEU A 688 2.30 -3.84 14.32
CA LEU A 688 1.20 -4.62 14.88
C LEU A 688 1.58 -5.31 16.19
N ALA A 689 2.79 -5.88 16.25
CA ALA A 689 3.30 -6.58 17.44
C ALA A 689 3.42 -5.69 18.68
N THR A 690 3.43 -4.36 18.53
CA THR A 690 3.38 -3.43 19.69
C THR A 690 2.07 -3.52 20.45
N GLY A 691 0.99 -3.97 19.79
CA GLY A 691 -0.36 -3.98 20.35
C GLY A 691 -0.97 -2.61 20.58
N GLN A 692 -0.42 -1.57 19.96
CA GLN A 692 -0.84 -0.16 20.12
C GLN A 692 -0.97 0.58 18.78
N SER A 693 -0.93 -0.14 17.65
CA SER A 693 -1.04 0.48 16.32
C SER A 693 -2.37 1.20 16.16
N THR A 694 -2.33 2.30 15.39
CA THR A 694 -3.56 2.99 14.97
C THR A 694 -3.59 3.12 13.45
N ALA A 695 -4.50 3.92 12.91
CA ALA A 695 -4.44 4.31 11.50
C ALA A 695 -3.12 5.05 11.13
N LEU A 696 -2.33 5.53 12.11
CA LEU A 696 -0.96 6.03 11.87
C LEU A 696 -0.04 4.96 11.28
N SER A 697 -0.18 3.71 11.69
CA SER A 697 0.70 2.63 11.20
C SER A 697 0.34 2.14 9.80
N SER A 698 -0.60 2.79 9.11
CA SER A 698 -1.03 2.39 7.78
C SER A 698 0.13 2.42 6.79
N ASP A 699 0.45 1.26 6.19
CA ASP A 699 1.44 1.11 5.13
C ASP A 699 0.77 0.31 3.99
N PRO A 700 0.56 0.88 2.78
CA PRO A 700 -0.02 0.16 1.65
C PRO A 700 0.81 -1.06 1.21
N GLU A 701 2.08 -1.12 1.61
CA GLU A 701 3.01 -2.22 1.32
C GLU A 701 3.32 -3.08 2.57
N GLY A 702 2.57 -2.88 3.67
CA GLY A 702 2.75 -3.57 4.95
C GLY A 702 2.41 -5.06 4.90
N GLU A 703 3.16 -5.87 5.66
CA GLU A 703 3.08 -7.34 5.65
C GLU A 703 1.99 -7.91 6.57
N ALA A 704 1.45 -7.12 7.51
CA ALA A 704 0.33 -7.49 8.36
C ALA A 704 -0.98 -6.93 7.81
N TYR A 705 -2.07 -7.70 7.92
CA TYR A 705 -3.43 -7.20 7.68
C TYR A 705 -4.10 -6.97 9.04
N ALA A 706 -4.47 -5.73 9.36
CA ALA A 706 -5.20 -5.41 10.58
C ALA A 706 -6.12 -4.19 10.35
N PRO A 707 -7.35 -4.38 9.84
CA PRO A 707 -8.17 -3.26 9.38
C PRO A 707 -8.56 -2.31 10.52
N VAL A 708 -8.94 -1.09 10.13
CA VAL A 708 -9.21 0.01 11.06
C VAL A 708 -10.67 -0.02 11.53
N GLU A 709 -10.86 -0.09 12.85
CA GLU A 709 -12.13 0.15 13.53
C GLU A 709 -12.28 1.63 13.90
N VAL A 710 -13.48 2.17 13.66
CA VAL A 710 -13.84 3.56 13.98
C VAL A 710 -14.89 3.57 15.06
N ASP A 711 -14.48 3.86 16.29
CA ASP A 711 -15.33 3.99 17.46
C ASP A 711 -15.75 5.45 17.68
N VAL A 712 -17.00 5.65 18.12
CA VAL A 712 -17.53 7.00 18.34
C VAL A 712 -18.68 7.01 19.36
N PRO A 713 -18.69 7.98 20.31
CA PRO A 713 -19.83 8.23 21.17
C PRO A 713 -21.04 8.73 20.38
N PHE A 714 -22.24 8.19 20.63
CA PHE A 714 -23.49 8.73 20.08
C PHE A 714 -23.89 10.10 20.67
N LEU A 715 -23.51 10.31 21.94
CA LEU A 715 -23.67 11.57 22.64
C LEU A 715 -22.42 12.41 22.40
N MET A 716 -22.43 13.22 21.34
CA MET A 716 -21.33 14.07 20.92
C MET A 716 -21.85 15.35 20.26
N ASN A 717 -21.26 16.48 20.65
CA ASN A 717 -21.41 17.77 19.97
C ASN A 717 -20.06 18.47 19.87
N ASP A 718 -20.04 19.69 19.32
CA ASP A 718 -18.80 20.46 19.10
C ASP A 718 -17.97 20.75 20.37
N ARG A 719 -18.56 20.61 21.57
CA ARG A 719 -17.92 20.98 22.85
C ARG A 719 -17.51 19.78 23.69
N SER A 720 -18.24 18.67 23.60
CA SER A 720 -18.08 17.54 24.52
C SER A 720 -18.68 16.27 23.94
N TYR A 721 -18.29 15.13 24.51
CA TYR A 721 -18.86 13.82 24.22
C TYR A 721 -18.95 12.98 25.50
N SER A 722 -19.80 11.94 25.48
CA SER A 722 -19.95 11.00 26.58
C SER A 722 -20.19 9.58 26.09
N TRP A 723 -19.42 8.63 26.64
CA TRP A 723 -19.63 7.20 26.44
C TRP A 723 -20.75 6.63 27.30
N PHE A 724 -21.10 7.26 28.43
CA PHE A 724 -22.19 6.82 29.31
C PHE A 724 -23.39 7.76 29.25
N TRP A 725 -24.56 7.24 29.59
CA TRP A 725 -25.72 8.09 29.83
C TRP A 725 -25.56 8.80 31.18
N ALA A 726 -25.94 10.08 31.22
CA ALA A 726 -26.14 10.82 32.46
C ALA A 726 -27.32 11.79 32.30
N PRO A 727 -27.92 12.28 33.40
CA PRO A 727 -28.95 13.32 33.32
C PRO A 727 -28.49 14.50 32.46
N ASN A 728 -29.38 15.00 31.59
CA ASN A 728 -29.15 16.13 30.67
C ASN A 728 -28.17 15.90 29.50
N THR A 729 -27.66 14.69 29.29
CA THR A 729 -26.79 14.39 28.13
C THR A 729 -27.55 14.27 26.80
N ASP A 730 -28.89 14.22 26.82
CA ASP A 730 -29.74 14.16 25.61
C ASP A 730 -29.57 15.38 24.68
N ASN A 731 -29.06 16.51 25.18
CA ASN A 731 -28.71 17.67 24.34
C ASN A 731 -27.46 17.44 23.47
N MET A 732 -26.75 16.33 23.66
CA MET A 732 -25.57 15.94 22.88
C MET A 732 -25.91 14.91 21.79
N ILE A 733 -27.17 14.55 21.59
CA ILE A 733 -27.54 13.52 20.62
C ILE A 733 -27.24 14.02 19.19
N MET A 734 -26.27 13.40 18.52
CA MET A 734 -25.87 13.69 17.14
C MET A 734 -27.06 13.66 16.17
N SER A 735 -27.21 14.70 15.35
CA SER A 735 -28.25 14.80 14.32
C SER A 735 -28.15 13.66 13.30
N VAL A 736 -29.20 13.44 12.51
CA VAL A 736 -29.14 12.48 11.40
C VAL A 736 -28.07 12.89 10.38
N ALA A 737 -27.84 14.20 10.21
CA ALA A 737 -26.79 14.72 9.34
C ALA A 737 -25.40 14.38 9.90
N ASP A 738 -25.17 14.60 11.20
CA ASP A 738 -23.90 14.26 11.87
C ASP A 738 -23.60 12.76 11.78
N LEU A 739 -24.62 11.92 12.06
CA LEU A 739 -24.50 10.46 11.96
C LEU A 739 -24.19 9.99 10.54
N MET A 740 -24.77 10.62 9.53
CA MET A 740 -24.45 10.32 8.13
C MET A 740 -23.06 10.83 7.71
N ASP A 741 -22.58 11.93 8.28
CA ASP A 741 -21.20 12.38 8.05
C ASP A 741 -20.19 11.37 8.66
N VAL A 742 -20.43 10.94 9.90
CA VAL A 742 -19.69 9.85 10.55
C VAL A 742 -19.73 8.58 9.69
N TYR A 743 -20.90 8.16 9.20
CA TYR A 743 -21.03 6.98 8.33
C TYR A 743 -20.16 7.08 7.06
N LYS A 744 -20.15 8.25 6.41
CA LYS A 744 -19.34 8.47 5.20
C LYS A 744 -17.84 8.53 5.51
N LYS A 745 -17.46 9.05 6.68
CA LYS A 745 -16.07 9.15 7.15
C LYS A 745 -15.57 7.89 7.85
N SER A 746 -16.39 6.85 7.99
CA SER A 746 -16.03 5.53 8.52
C SER A 746 -16.29 4.44 7.48
N VAL A 747 -17.53 3.95 7.36
CA VAL A 747 -17.98 2.96 6.38
C VAL A 747 -17.70 3.41 4.94
N GLY A 748 -17.90 4.70 4.64
CA GLY A 748 -17.59 5.27 3.32
C GLY A 748 -16.09 5.42 3.02
N ARG A 749 -15.21 5.15 3.99
CA ARG A 749 -13.75 5.09 3.88
C ARG A 749 -13.21 3.66 4.13
N GLY A 750 -14.08 2.65 4.11
CA GLY A 750 -13.70 1.25 4.20
C GLY A 750 -13.44 0.74 5.62
N SER A 751 -13.88 1.45 6.66
CA SER A 751 -13.78 1.01 8.05
C SER A 751 -15.10 0.47 8.58
N SER A 752 -15.05 -0.36 9.63
CA SER A 752 -16.24 -0.65 10.44
C SER A 752 -16.52 0.50 11.40
N LEU A 753 -17.78 0.89 11.53
CA LEU A 753 -18.26 1.91 12.47
C LEU A 753 -18.80 1.23 13.73
N LEU A 754 -18.15 1.47 14.87
CA LEU A 754 -18.60 1.09 16.20
C LEU A 754 -19.27 2.29 16.88
N LEU A 755 -20.59 2.41 16.70
CA LEU A 755 -21.38 3.52 17.23
C LEU A 755 -21.94 3.15 18.61
N ASN A 756 -21.57 3.92 19.63
CA ASN A 756 -21.95 3.65 21.01
C ASN A 756 -23.42 3.92 21.31
N ALA A 757 -24.05 3.12 22.15
CA ALA A 757 -25.37 3.30 22.73
C ALA A 757 -25.28 3.38 24.25
N THR A 758 -26.17 4.17 24.87
CA THR A 758 -26.08 4.54 26.27
C THR A 758 -27.37 4.22 27.03
N PRO A 759 -27.54 2.98 27.55
CA PRO A 759 -28.64 2.67 28.44
C PRO A 759 -28.63 3.58 29.68
N ASP A 760 -29.81 4.06 30.08
CA ASP A 760 -29.97 4.87 31.29
C ASP A 760 -30.00 4.00 32.56
N THR A 761 -30.15 4.64 33.73
CA THR A 761 -30.18 3.94 35.03
C THR A 761 -31.30 2.91 35.19
N THR A 762 -32.31 2.89 34.30
CA THR A 762 -33.35 1.85 34.29
C THR A 762 -32.88 0.56 33.59
N GLY A 763 -31.81 0.64 32.79
CA GLY A 763 -31.31 -0.45 31.94
C GLY A 763 -31.84 -0.41 30.51
N LEU A 764 -32.53 0.65 30.09
CA LEU A 764 -33.08 0.83 28.75
C LEU A 764 -32.33 1.94 27.99
N ILE A 765 -32.18 1.79 26.68
CA ILE A 765 -31.75 2.91 25.83
C ILE A 765 -32.89 3.95 25.78
N PRO A 766 -32.65 5.24 26.10
CA PRO A 766 -33.70 6.25 26.15
C PRO A 766 -34.50 6.36 24.86
N LYS A 767 -35.83 6.59 24.97
CA LYS A 767 -36.73 6.68 23.81
C LYS A 767 -36.30 7.72 22.76
N THR A 768 -35.69 8.82 23.21
CA THR A 768 -35.12 9.87 22.37
C THR A 768 -33.98 9.34 21.50
N HIS A 769 -33.12 8.49 22.06
CA HIS A 769 -32.00 7.84 21.37
C HIS A 769 -32.53 6.81 20.37
N VAL A 770 -33.46 5.93 20.79
CA VAL A 770 -34.12 4.95 19.90
C VAL A 770 -34.71 5.62 18.65
N LYS A 771 -35.39 6.77 18.82
CA LYS A 771 -35.95 7.53 17.70
C LYS A 771 -34.87 8.00 16.72
N ARG A 772 -33.70 8.44 17.22
CA ARG A 772 -32.59 8.93 16.39
C ARG A 772 -31.89 7.78 15.65
N TYR A 773 -31.63 6.64 16.28
CA TYR A 773 -31.10 5.45 15.59
C TYR A 773 -32.02 5.01 14.45
N LYS A 774 -33.32 4.90 14.71
CA LYS A 774 -34.30 4.53 13.68
C LYS A 774 -34.34 5.53 12.53
N ALA A 775 -34.18 6.83 12.81
CA ALA A 775 -34.11 7.85 11.78
C ALA A 775 -32.83 7.75 10.94
N PHE A 776 -31.69 7.50 11.59
CA PHE A 776 -30.41 7.27 10.92
C PHE A 776 -30.44 6.04 10.02
N GLY A 777 -30.96 4.90 10.50
CA GLY A 777 -31.15 3.69 9.70
C GLY A 777 -31.98 3.91 8.45
N LYS A 778 -33.11 4.62 8.60
CA LYS A 778 -33.96 5.01 7.47
C LYS A 778 -33.22 5.88 6.46
N GLU A 779 -32.36 6.77 6.91
CA GLU A 779 -31.60 7.66 6.02
C GLU A 779 -30.52 6.92 5.24
N ILE A 780 -29.80 5.98 5.88
CA ILE A 780 -28.86 5.08 5.17
C ILE A 780 -29.61 4.33 4.07
N ALA A 781 -30.73 3.69 4.43
CA ALA A 781 -31.54 2.89 3.52
C ALA A 781 -32.06 3.74 2.34
N ARG A 782 -32.57 4.94 2.62
CA ARG A 782 -33.07 5.88 1.61
C ARG A 782 -32.01 6.23 0.58
N ARG A 783 -30.75 6.39 1.00
CA ARG A 783 -29.65 6.79 0.11
C ARG A 783 -29.06 5.63 -0.68
N PHE A 784 -28.89 4.47 -0.05
CA PHE A 784 -27.96 3.45 -0.56
C PHE A 784 -28.58 2.07 -0.84
N ASP A 785 -29.83 1.79 -0.45
CA ASP A 785 -30.43 0.46 -0.71
C ASP A 785 -30.77 0.22 -2.18
N LYS A 786 -31.01 1.30 -2.95
CA LYS A 786 -31.48 1.23 -4.33
C LYS A 786 -30.55 2.00 -5.27
N PRO A 787 -29.51 1.35 -5.83
CA PRO A 787 -28.71 1.96 -6.87
C PRO A 787 -29.53 2.18 -8.14
N ILE A 788 -29.15 3.19 -8.92
CA ILE A 788 -29.66 3.37 -10.30
C ILE A 788 -29.21 2.19 -11.15
N ALA A 789 -27.94 1.81 -11.02
CA ALA A 789 -27.34 0.67 -11.68
C ALA A 789 -26.06 0.25 -10.93
N SER A 790 -25.69 -1.01 -11.09
CA SER A 790 -24.48 -1.58 -10.49
C SER A 790 -23.85 -2.62 -11.40
N VAL A 791 -22.54 -2.81 -11.29
CA VAL A 791 -21.77 -3.86 -11.98
C VAL A 791 -20.71 -4.42 -11.04
N SER A 792 -20.31 -5.66 -11.26
CA SER A 792 -19.12 -6.27 -10.65
C SER A 792 -18.22 -6.80 -11.75
N GLY A 793 -16.92 -6.94 -11.48
CA GLY A 793 -15.98 -7.34 -12.50
C GLY A 793 -14.53 -7.33 -12.05
N LYS A 794 -13.67 -7.86 -12.92
CA LYS A 794 -12.22 -7.86 -12.76
C LYS A 794 -11.58 -7.00 -13.83
N GLY A 795 -10.45 -6.40 -13.50
CA GLY A 795 -9.67 -5.55 -14.40
C GLY A 795 -9.86 -4.08 -14.12
N ASN A 796 -9.28 -3.25 -14.98
CA ASN A 796 -9.04 -1.85 -14.69
C ASN A 796 -10.17 -0.92 -15.14
N VAL A 797 -11.17 -1.42 -15.86
CA VAL A 797 -12.31 -0.62 -16.32
C VAL A 797 -13.61 -1.37 -16.10
N LEU A 798 -14.57 -0.73 -15.44
CA LEU A 798 -15.95 -1.22 -15.32
C LEU A 798 -16.90 -0.13 -15.82
N GLU A 799 -17.61 -0.38 -16.91
CA GLU A 799 -18.58 0.54 -17.50
C GLU A 799 -20.02 0.09 -17.23
N ILE A 800 -20.90 1.05 -16.98
CA ILE A 800 -22.34 0.87 -16.85
C ILE A 800 -23.03 1.78 -17.87
N ASP A 801 -23.83 1.18 -18.75
CA ASP A 801 -24.75 1.88 -19.64
C ASP A 801 -26.10 2.07 -18.93
N LEU A 802 -26.46 3.32 -18.64
CA LEU A 802 -27.66 3.67 -17.88
C LEU A 802 -28.95 3.60 -18.72
N LYS A 803 -28.84 3.27 -20.01
CA LYS A 803 -29.94 3.15 -21.00
C LYS A 803 -30.69 4.45 -21.32
N LYS A 804 -30.62 5.44 -20.43
CA LYS A 804 -31.16 6.79 -20.60
C LYS A 804 -30.26 7.78 -19.86
N SER A 805 -30.38 9.07 -20.20
CA SER A 805 -29.70 10.12 -19.47
C SER A 805 -30.36 10.33 -18.09
N ILE A 806 -29.60 10.12 -17.02
CA ILE A 806 -30.06 10.26 -15.63
C ILE A 806 -29.07 11.13 -14.87
N ASN A 807 -29.58 11.92 -13.92
CA ASN A 807 -28.72 12.65 -12.99
C ASN A 807 -28.05 11.67 -12.02
N VAL A 808 -26.74 11.79 -11.82
CA VAL A 808 -25.96 10.96 -10.90
C VAL A 808 -25.06 11.87 -10.08
N ASN A 809 -24.97 11.62 -8.77
CA ASN A 809 -24.17 12.42 -7.84
C ASN A 809 -23.46 11.60 -6.76
N CYS A 810 -23.56 10.28 -6.79
CA CYS A 810 -22.88 9.41 -5.85
C CYS A 810 -22.51 8.08 -6.50
N ALA A 811 -21.39 7.50 -6.08
CA ALA A 811 -20.98 6.15 -6.41
C ALA A 811 -20.50 5.38 -5.17
N ILE A 812 -20.70 4.06 -5.20
CA ILE A 812 -20.14 3.13 -4.21
C ILE A 812 -19.23 2.14 -4.95
N ILE A 813 -18.01 1.96 -4.43
CA ILE A 813 -17.03 0.99 -4.94
C ILE A 813 -16.66 0.02 -3.81
N GLN A 814 -16.60 -1.27 -4.08
CA GLN A 814 -16.19 -2.30 -3.11
C GLN A 814 -15.24 -3.30 -3.77
N GLU A 815 -14.09 -3.53 -3.15
CA GLU A 815 -13.15 -4.57 -3.55
C GLU A 815 -13.52 -5.93 -2.94
N GLU A 816 -13.07 -7.00 -3.57
CA GLU A 816 -13.10 -8.34 -2.99
C GLU A 816 -12.01 -8.49 -1.93
N ILE A 817 -12.28 -8.04 -0.69
CA ILE A 817 -11.26 -7.98 0.38
C ILE A 817 -10.60 -9.33 0.73
N LEU A 818 -11.24 -10.47 0.49
CA LEU A 818 -10.61 -11.81 0.62
C LEU A 818 -9.43 -12.01 -0.33
N LYS A 819 -9.32 -11.17 -1.35
CA LYS A 819 -8.23 -11.09 -2.30
C LYS A 819 -7.27 -9.93 -2.01
N GLY A 820 -7.44 -9.32 -0.83
CA GLY A 820 -6.74 -8.17 -0.27
C GLY A 820 -7.10 -6.83 -0.92
N GLN A 821 -6.54 -5.74 -0.41
CA GLN A 821 -6.80 -4.36 -0.85
C GLN A 821 -5.85 -3.96 -1.99
N ARG A 822 -6.36 -3.82 -3.21
CA ARG A 822 -5.54 -3.78 -4.44
C ARG A 822 -5.45 -2.40 -5.07
N VAL A 823 -6.56 -1.67 -5.12
CA VAL A 823 -6.63 -0.38 -5.79
C VAL A 823 -5.72 0.63 -5.10
N ARG A 824 -4.93 1.37 -5.89
CA ARG A 824 -4.07 2.46 -5.44
C ARG A 824 -4.53 3.82 -5.99
N LYS A 825 -5.07 3.85 -7.21
CA LYS A 825 -5.65 5.04 -7.83
C LYS A 825 -6.80 4.70 -8.77
N PHE A 826 -7.89 5.47 -8.70
CA PHE A 826 -9.05 5.32 -9.56
C PHE A 826 -9.68 6.66 -9.97
N GLU A 827 -10.43 6.65 -11.07
CA GLU A 827 -11.26 7.72 -11.60
C GLU A 827 -12.68 7.20 -11.83
N ILE A 828 -13.69 7.98 -11.48
CA ILE A 828 -15.08 7.76 -11.88
C ILE A 828 -15.39 8.79 -12.97
N GLU A 829 -15.79 8.32 -14.15
CA GLU A 829 -16.08 9.17 -15.31
C GLU A 829 -17.54 8.98 -15.76
N GLY A 830 -18.19 10.08 -16.15
CA GLY A 830 -19.56 10.09 -16.66
C GLY A 830 -19.61 10.56 -18.11
N TYR A 831 -20.37 9.86 -18.96
CA TYR A 831 -20.53 10.21 -20.37
C TYR A 831 -21.69 11.18 -20.55
N SER A 832 -21.37 12.43 -20.89
CA SER A 832 -22.32 13.53 -21.05
C SER A 832 -22.02 14.31 -22.33
N LYS A 833 -23.06 14.56 -23.15
CA LYS A 833 -22.95 15.34 -24.40
C LYS A 833 -21.84 14.86 -25.36
N GLY A 834 -21.67 13.55 -25.50
CA GLY A 834 -20.72 12.96 -26.44
C GLY A 834 -19.30 12.78 -25.91
N THR A 835 -18.99 13.22 -24.68
CA THR A 835 -17.66 13.13 -24.10
C THR A 835 -17.68 12.52 -22.69
N TRP A 836 -16.59 11.83 -22.33
CA TRP A 836 -16.34 11.40 -20.95
C TRP A 836 -15.86 12.59 -20.12
N LYS A 837 -16.37 12.71 -18.89
CA LYS A 837 -15.96 13.71 -17.92
C LYS A 837 -15.65 13.06 -16.60
N THR A 838 -14.51 13.38 -16.01
CA THR A 838 -14.17 12.95 -14.65
C THR A 838 -15.19 13.54 -13.66
N LEU A 839 -15.86 12.67 -12.92
CA LEU A 839 -16.78 13.00 -11.83
C LEU A 839 -16.04 13.06 -10.50
N LYS A 840 -15.10 12.12 -10.29
CA LYS A 840 -14.30 12.01 -9.07
C LYS A 840 -13.01 11.23 -9.32
N GLU A 841 -11.96 11.60 -8.60
CA GLU A 841 -10.71 10.82 -8.47
C GLU A 841 -10.54 10.33 -7.03
N GLY A 842 -9.87 9.19 -6.86
CA GLY A 842 -9.62 8.61 -5.54
C GLY A 842 -8.48 7.60 -5.52
N THR A 843 -8.19 7.08 -4.33
CA THR A 843 -7.07 6.18 -4.04
C THR A 843 -7.56 4.85 -3.45
N SER A 844 -7.46 4.66 -2.13
CA SER A 844 -7.86 3.43 -1.45
C SER A 844 -9.37 3.16 -1.58
N VAL A 845 -9.76 1.93 -1.92
CA VAL A 845 -11.17 1.50 -1.95
C VAL A 845 -11.50 0.58 -0.77
N GLY A 846 -10.90 -0.61 -0.71
CA GLY A 846 -11.14 -1.58 0.36
C GLY A 846 -12.55 -2.16 0.38
N SER A 847 -13.09 -2.44 1.57
CA SER A 847 -14.41 -3.06 1.79
C SER A 847 -15.55 -2.23 1.21
N LYS A 848 -15.47 -0.89 1.34
CA LYS A 848 -16.44 0.05 0.78
C LYS A 848 -15.89 1.48 0.69
N ARG A 849 -16.09 2.10 -0.46
CA ARG A 849 -15.82 3.51 -0.71
C ARG A 849 -17.10 4.19 -1.19
N ILE A 850 -17.50 5.26 -0.51
CA ILE A 850 -18.63 6.11 -0.92
C ILE A 850 -18.06 7.42 -1.43
N GLU A 851 -18.34 7.76 -2.69
CA GLU A 851 -17.95 9.02 -3.31
C GLU A 851 -19.18 9.83 -3.66
N GLU A 852 -19.23 11.07 -3.18
CA GLU A 852 -20.21 12.08 -3.58
C GLU A 852 -19.52 13.10 -4.50
N PHE A 853 -20.24 13.55 -5.53
CA PHE A 853 -19.75 14.52 -6.51
C PHE A 853 -20.91 15.38 -7.03
N PRO A 854 -20.63 16.56 -7.64
CA PRO A 854 -21.68 17.41 -8.19
C PRO A 854 -22.60 16.64 -9.15
N PRO A 855 -23.94 16.80 -9.05
CA PRO A 855 -24.86 16.08 -9.91
C PRO A 855 -24.59 16.35 -11.39
N LEU A 856 -24.42 15.28 -12.18
CA LEU A 856 -24.27 15.36 -13.63
C LEU A 856 -25.26 14.43 -14.32
N THR A 857 -25.94 14.96 -15.35
CA THR A 857 -26.76 14.14 -16.25
C THR A 857 -25.87 13.39 -17.23
N ILE A 858 -25.86 12.06 -17.11
CA ILE A 858 -24.99 11.15 -17.85
C ILE A 858 -25.79 9.98 -18.43
N SER A 859 -25.32 9.42 -19.54
CA SER A 859 -25.91 8.23 -20.17
C SER A 859 -25.11 6.95 -19.92
N LYS A 860 -23.83 7.10 -19.58
CA LYS A 860 -22.94 6.02 -19.15
C LYS A 860 -22.08 6.51 -18.00
N VAL A 861 -21.57 5.58 -17.21
CA VAL A 861 -20.58 5.84 -16.17
C VAL A 861 -19.53 4.73 -16.19
N ARG A 862 -18.27 5.05 -15.93
CA ARG A 862 -17.21 4.05 -15.80
C ARG A 862 -16.32 4.32 -14.60
N LEU A 863 -15.86 3.25 -13.97
CA LEU A 863 -14.76 3.24 -13.02
C LEU A 863 -13.48 2.86 -13.79
N ARG A 864 -12.43 3.69 -13.69
CA ARG A 864 -11.13 3.47 -14.31
C ARG A 864 -10.06 3.40 -13.23
N ILE A 865 -9.38 2.27 -13.11
CA ILE A 865 -8.33 2.03 -12.11
C ILE A 865 -6.99 2.19 -12.80
N SER A 866 -6.30 3.29 -12.52
CA SER A 866 -5.02 3.63 -13.15
C SER A 866 -3.84 2.98 -12.45
N GLU A 867 -3.99 2.64 -11.16
CA GLU A 867 -2.93 2.02 -10.36
C GLU A 867 -3.52 0.99 -9.40
N ALA A 868 -2.92 -0.20 -9.36
CA ALA A 868 -3.25 -1.26 -8.43
C ALA A 868 -2.06 -2.22 -8.27
N ILE A 869 -1.91 -2.80 -7.08
CA ILE A 869 -0.82 -3.76 -6.78
C ILE A 869 -1.09 -5.17 -7.32
N ALA A 870 -2.29 -5.42 -7.82
CA ALA A 870 -2.72 -6.63 -8.54
C ALA A 870 -3.97 -6.33 -9.36
N THR A 871 -4.36 -7.24 -10.26
CA THR A 871 -5.61 -7.13 -11.04
C THR A 871 -6.79 -6.78 -10.12
N PRO A 872 -7.44 -5.62 -10.28
CA PRO A 872 -8.55 -5.24 -9.42
C PRO A 872 -9.69 -6.25 -9.51
N SER A 873 -10.33 -6.53 -8.37
CA SER A 873 -11.51 -7.38 -8.27
C SER A 873 -12.58 -6.59 -7.54
N ILE A 874 -13.53 -6.03 -8.29
CA ILE A 874 -14.58 -5.15 -7.78
C ILE A 874 -15.86 -5.96 -7.65
N ILE A 875 -16.33 -6.14 -6.42
CA ILE A 875 -17.57 -6.87 -6.12
C ILE A 875 -18.81 -5.97 -6.31
N ASN A 876 -18.62 -4.66 -6.25
CA ASN A 876 -19.69 -3.70 -6.47
C ASN A 876 -19.11 -2.36 -6.96
N PHE A 877 -19.54 -1.91 -8.13
CA PHE A 877 -19.48 -0.52 -8.56
C PHE A 877 -20.91 -0.08 -8.87
N ALA A 878 -21.47 0.80 -8.04
CA ALA A 878 -22.85 1.23 -8.11
C ALA A 878 -22.96 2.76 -8.14
N VAL A 879 -23.98 3.29 -8.80
CA VAL A 879 -24.24 4.73 -8.88
C VAL A 879 -25.63 5.10 -8.41
N TYR A 880 -25.75 6.30 -7.84
CA TYR A 880 -26.93 6.78 -7.16
C TYR A 880 -27.23 8.24 -7.52
N ASN A 881 -28.48 8.63 -7.33
CA ASN A 881 -28.92 10.02 -7.27
C ASN A 881 -29.53 10.24 -5.89
N ILE A 882 -28.71 10.71 -4.96
CA ILE A 882 -29.11 10.93 -3.58
C ILE A 882 -29.49 12.39 -3.36
N GLU A 883 -30.50 12.63 -2.55
CA GLU A 883 -30.77 13.97 -2.05
C GLU A 883 -29.71 14.32 -1.00
N LEU A 884 -28.94 15.37 -1.28
CA LEU A 884 -28.01 15.94 -0.31
C LEU A 884 -28.80 16.52 0.86
N PHE A 885 -28.21 16.54 2.07
CA PHE A 885 -28.87 17.21 3.18
C PHE A 885 -29.10 18.68 2.81
N ARG A 886 -30.37 19.06 2.71
CA ARG A 886 -30.80 20.46 2.76
C ARG A 886 -30.74 20.87 4.21
N SER A 887 -29.79 21.71 4.58
CA SER A 887 -29.96 22.44 5.83
C SER A 887 -31.19 23.35 5.65
N ASP A 888 -31.94 23.65 6.71
CA ASP A 888 -32.95 24.74 6.72
C ASP A 888 -32.32 26.13 6.45
N THR A 889 -31.05 26.14 6.06
CA THR A 889 -30.30 27.19 5.39
C THR A 889 -29.91 26.71 3.99
N ASP A 890 -30.87 26.49 3.11
CA ASP A 890 -30.67 26.15 1.68
C ASP A 890 -30.04 27.31 0.85
N VAL A 891 -29.33 28.22 1.53
CA VAL A 891 -28.40 29.20 0.98
C VAL A 891 -26.93 28.75 1.17
N ASN A 892 -26.63 27.74 2.01
CA ASN A 892 -25.28 27.53 2.57
C ASN A 892 -24.61 26.16 2.34
N LEU A 893 -24.92 25.43 1.25
CA LEU A 893 -23.98 24.38 0.75
C LEU A 893 -22.60 24.97 0.36
N ALA A 894 -22.48 26.30 0.28
CA ALA A 894 -21.21 27.00 0.09
C ALA A 894 -20.33 27.08 1.36
N ASN A 895 -20.87 26.81 2.57
CA ASN A 895 -20.22 27.11 3.85
C ASN A 895 -19.84 25.89 4.69
N GLU A 896 -20.09 24.67 4.24
CA GLU A 896 -19.54 23.47 4.89
C GLU A 896 -18.05 23.31 4.54
N PRO A 897 -17.19 22.85 5.48
CA PRO A 897 -15.79 22.55 5.16
C PRO A 897 -15.70 21.47 4.09
N ILE A 898 -15.06 21.78 2.97
CA ILE A 898 -14.72 20.83 1.93
C ILE A 898 -13.29 20.34 2.11
N THR A 899 -13.06 19.03 2.07
CA THR A 899 -11.70 18.49 2.06
C THR A 899 -11.06 18.76 0.71
N VAL A 900 -10.02 19.59 0.70
CA VAL A 900 -9.26 19.99 -0.50
C VAL A 900 -7.91 19.26 -0.60
N GLY A 901 -7.48 18.60 0.48
CA GLY A 901 -6.29 17.78 0.51
C GLY A 901 -6.19 16.97 1.80
N GLY A 902 -5.08 16.29 1.99
CA GLY A 902 -4.77 15.55 3.21
C GLY A 902 -3.30 15.18 3.23
N TRP A 903 -2.84 14.67 4.36
CA TRP A 903 -1.48 14.16 4.53
C TRP A 903 -1.50 12.88 5.36
N ASP A 904 -0.53 12.04 5.08
CA ASP A 904 -0.18 10.88 5.87
C ASP A 904 1.18 11.06 6.56
N ASN A 905 1.70 9.99 7.16
CA ASN A 905 2.96 10.00 7.91
C ASN A 905 4.22 10.21 7.06
N GLU A 906 4.13 10.06 5.75
CA GLU A 906 5.27 10.19 4.83
C GLU A 906 5.15 11.42 3.93
N THR A 907 4.04 12.16 4.01
CA THR A 907 3.75 13.27 3.11
C THR A 907 4.71 14.45 3.27
N TYR A 908 5.25 14.69 4.48
CA TYR A 908 6.17 15.81 4.75
C TYR A 908 7.36 15.37 5.60
N SER A 909 8.57 15.84 5.28
CA SER A 909 9.77 15.57 6.09
C SER A 909 10.04 16.62 7.17
N GLU A 910 11.07 16.43 7.99
CA GLU A 910 11.52 17.42 8.98
C GLU A 910 12.21 18.64 8.34
N GLU A 911 12.53 18.56 7.04
CA GLU A 911 13.06 19.65 6.25
C GLU A 911 11.94 20.55 5.71
N TRP A 912 12.25 21.82 5.43
CA TRP A 912 11.30 22.73 4.82
C TRP A 912 11.11 22.39 3.33
N GLU A 913 9.88 22.12 2.95
CA GLU A 913 9.47 21.79 1.58
C GLU A 913 8.43 22.78 1.07
N ASP A 914 8.44 23.04 -0.23
CA ASP A 914 7.41 23.86 -0.87
C ASP A 914 6.10 23.05 -1.01
N PHE A 915 5.01 23.60 -0.51
CA PHE A 915 3.67 23.03 -0.62
C PHE A 915 2.77 24.00 -1.40
N SER A 916 1.98 23.45 -2.33
CA SER A 916 0.88 24.18 -2.93
C SER A 916 -0.40 23.37 -3.03
N ILE A 917 -1.53 24.08 -3.07
CA ILE A 917 -2.84 23.51 -3.29
C ILE A 917 -3.64 24.40 -4.24
N ASP A 918 -4.17 23.80 -5.30
CA ASP A 918 -5.03 24.48 -6.25
C ASP A 918 -6.40 24.74 -5.62
N LEU A 919 -6.70 26.02 -5.38
CA LEU A 919 -7.98 26.48 -4.84
C LEU A 919 -8.88 27.07 -5.94
N THR A 920 -8.45 27.01 -7.21
CA THR A 920 -9.20 27.49 -8.38
C THR A 920 -10.62 26.94 -8.43
N PRO A 921 -10.87 25.63 -8.20
CA PRO A 921 -12.24 25.09 -8.24
C PRO A 921 -13.16 25.67 -7.16
N HIS A 922 -12.58 26.28 -6.11
CA HIS A 922 -13.28 26.64 -4.88
C HIS A 922 -13.42 28.15 -4.68
N LEU A 923 -12.45 28.94 -5.14
CA LEU A 923 -12.40 30.40 -4.97
C LEU A 923 -12.81 31.18 -6.22
N VAL A 924 -12.69 30.61 -7.42
CA VAL A 924 -13.06 31.31 -8.66
C VAL A 924 -14.56 31.61 -8.69
N ASN A 925 -14.90 32.89 -8.91
CA ASN A 925 -16.27 33.45 -8.82
C ASN A 925 -16.92 33.46 -7.43
N LYS A 926 -16.13 33.35 -6.35
CA LYS A 926 -16.66 33.47 -4.98
C LYS A 926 -15.90 34.53 -4.18
N VAL A 927 -16.50 35.69 -4.00
CA VAL A 927 -16.00 36.74 -3.10
C VAL A 927 -16.37 36.38 -1.66
N GLY A 928 -15.45 36.57 -0.72
CA GLY A 928 -15.69 36.33 0.71
C GLY A 928 -14.46 35.88 1.48
N GLN A 929 -14.68 35.56 2.76
CA GLN A 929 -13.64 35.02 3.64
C GLN A 929 -13.73 33.50 3.71
N PHE A 930 -12.58 32.85 3.60
CA PHE A 930 -12.43 31.41 3.67
C PHE A 930 -11.43 31.02 4.75
N GLN A 931 -11.61 29.83 5.30
CA GLN A 931 -10.76 29.23 6.29
C GLN A 931 -10.19 27.94 5.70
N LEU A 932 -8.88 27.92 5.44
CA LEU A 932 -8.14 26.72 5.07
C LEU A 932 -7.49 26.14 6.33
N LYS A 933 -7.91 24.95 6.75
CA LYS A 933 -7.55 24.34 8.04
C LYS A 933 -6.87 22.99 7.84
N PHE A 934 -5.71 22.81 8.46
CA PHE A 934 -4.99 21.55 8.53
C PHE A 934 -5.41 20.81 9.80
N GLN A 935 -6.38 19.90 9.67
CA GLN A 935 -7.03 19.19 10.76
C GLN A 935 -6.40 17.81 10.99
N TYR A 936 -5.92 17.55 12.21
CA TYR A 936 -5.42 16.22 12.57
C TYR A 936 -6.58 15.24 12.65
N ILE A 937 -6.38 14.07 12.04
CA ILE A 937 -7.22 12.89 12.26
C ILE A 937 -6.61 12.05 13.38
N THR A 938 -5.29 11.85 13.37
CA THR A 938 -4.54 11.11 14.41
C THR A 938 -3.09 11.59 14.47
N HIS A 939 -2.44 11.45 15.62
CA HIS A 939 -1.03 11.82 15.86
C HIS A 939 -0.44 11.04 17.04
N ASP A 940 0.89 11.03 17.16
CA ASP A 940 1.58 10.45 18.31
C ASP A 940 1.17 11.16 19.61
N ARG A 941 0.73 10.39 20.63
CA ARG A 941 0.27 10.92 21.92
C ARG A 941 1.41 11.32 22.89
N GLY A 942 2.65 10.91 22.62
CA GLY A 942 3.81 11.11 23.52
C GLY A 942 4.40 12.52 23.56
N PHE A 943 3.94 13.45 22.72
CA PHE A 943 4.54 14.77 22.53
C PHE A 943 3.66 15.94 22.99
N GLU A 944 2.56 15.66 23.70
CA GLU A 944 1.59 16.70 24.12
C GLU A 944 2.14 17.67 25.18
N ASN A 945 3.16 17.26 25.96
CA ASN A 945 3.72 18.03 27.08
C ASN A 945 5.17 18.54 26.86
N ALA A 946 5.70 18.49 25.63
CA ALA A 946 7.08 18.87 25.39
C ALA A 946 7.25 20.41 25.35
N GLU A 947 8.03 20.97 26.28
CA GLU A 947 8.46 22.38 26.31
C GLU A 947 9.23 22.81 25.03
N SER A 948 9.54 21.87 24.12
CA SER A 948 10.31 22.06 22.88
C SER A 948 9.49 22.50 21.64
N GLY A 949 8.25 22.99 21.79
CA GLY A 949 7.51 23.60 20.68
C GLY A 949 6.51 22.69 19.94
N GLY A 950 6.08 21.59 20.56
CA GLY A 950 4.89 20.79 20.17
C GLY A 950 5.04 19.87 18.94
N TYR A 951 4.07 18.97 18.76
CA TYR A 951 3.93 18.05 17.61
C TYR A 951 3.27 18.71 16.39
N GLY A 952 3.36 18.07 15.22
CA GLY A 952 2.52 18.41 14.07
C GLY A 952 3.23 19.09 12.89
N LEU A 953 2.54 20.01 12.20
CA LEU A 953 3.04 20.70 11.01
C LEU A 953 3.51 22.10 11.39
N ALA A 954 4.62 22.53 10.80
CA ALA A 954 5.08 23.90 10.85
C ALA A 954 4.99 24.54 9.46
N PHE A 955 4.65 25.82 9.42
CA PHE A 955 4.44 26.58 8.20
C PHE A 955 5.27 27.87 8.23
N LYS A 956 5.79 28.30 7.08
CA LYS A 956 6.36 29.63 6.86
C LYS A 956 6.17 30.05 5.40
N ASP A 957 6.37 31.33 5.11
CA ASP A 957 6.34 31.87 3.74
C ASP A 957 5.02 31.60 2.97
N TRP A 958 3.88 31.61 3.69
CA TRP A 958 2.57 31.37 3.08
C TRP A 958 2.06 32.56 2.27
N LYS A 959 1.40 32.29 1.14
CA LYS A 959 0.82 33.28 0.23
C LYS A 959 -0.30 32.67 -0.61
N ILE A 960 -1.21 33.52 -1.07
CA ILE A 960 -2.09 33.18 -2.20
C ILE A 960 -1.43 33.67 -3.48
N VAL A 961 -1.48 32.86 -4.53
CA VAL A 961 -1.00 33.20 -5.87
C VAL A 961 -2.20 33.23 -6.81
N ILE A 962 -2.38 34.33 -7.54
CA ILE A 962 -3.45 34.51 -8.53
C ILE A 962 -2.78 34.75 -9.87
N ASN A 963 -2.99 33.86 -10.85
CA ASN A 963 -2.37 33.95 -12.19
C ASN A 963 -0.85 34.16 -12.14
N ASP A 964 -0.17 33.38 -11.30
CA ASP A 964 1.28 33.45 -11.05
C ASP A 964 1.78 34.72 -10.34
N GLU A 965 0.89 35.64 -9.95
CA GLU A 965 1.23 36.81 -9.13
C GLU A 965 0.89 36.59 -7.65
N PRO A 966 1.85 36.76 -6.73
CA PRO A 966 1.62 36.56 -5.30
C PRO A 966 0.81 37.72 -4.70
N ASN A 967 -0.23 37.39 -3.94
CA ASN A 967 -1.03 38.30 -3.13
C ASN A 967 -0.92 37.90 -1.64
N PRO A 968 0.14 38.35 -0.95
CA PRO A 968 0.38 37.99 0.45
C PRO A 968 -0.67 38.59 1.41
N ASP A 969 -1.27 39.73 1.07
CA ASP A 969 -2.27 40.40 1.90
C ASP A 969 -3.63 39.69 1.90
N ALA A 970 -3.85 38.80 0.93
CA ALA A 970 -5.05 37.97 0.85
C ALA A 970 -5.08 36.82 1.87
N ILE A 971 -4.04 36.62 2.69
CA ILE A 971 -3.98 35.49 3.62
C ILE A 971 -3.39 35.86 4.99
N GLN A 972 -4.03 35.36 6.04
CA GLN A 972 -3.54 35.49 7.42
C GLN A 972 -3.63 34.16 8.15
N MET A 973 -2.51 33.71 8.73
CA MET A 973 -2.51 32.55 9.62
C MET A 973 -3.14 32.92 10.98
N LYS A 974 -4.12 32.13 11.43
CA LYS A 974 -4.77 32.23 12.75
C LYS A 974 -4.47 30.97 13.55
N GLY A 975 -3.72 31.10 14.64
CA GLY A 975 -3.21 29.94 15.37
C GLY A 975 -2.15 29.19 14.56
N ASN A 976 -2.03 27.87 14.76
CA ASN A 976 -0.88 27.11 14.26
C ASN A 976 -1.16 26.30 12.99
N ARG A 977 -2.42 26.21 12.54
CA ARG A 977 -2.87 25.29 11.47
C ARG A 977 -4.08 25.78 10.68
N THR A 978 -4.34 27.09 10.71
CA THR A 978 -5.51 27.66 10.07
C THR A 978 -5.09 28.94 9.36
N PHE A 979 -5.46 29.03 8.09
CA PHE A 979 -5.21 30.17 7.24
C PHE A 979 -6.55 30.80 6.84
N MET A 980 -6.69 32.07 7.11
CA MET A 980 -7.81 32.89 6.69
C MET A 980 -7.46 33.49 5.34
N ILE A 981 -8.27 33.21 4.33
CA ILE A 981 -8.09 33.68 2.96
C ILE A 981 -9.20 34.69 2.68
N ASN A 982 -8.82 35.92 2.33
CA ASN A 982 -9.73 36.96 1.88
C ASN A 982 -9.71 37.00 0.35
N ASN A 983 -10.78 36.54 -0.28
CA ASN A 983 -10.93 36.65 -1.73
C ASN A 983 -11.83 37.84 -2.07
N SER A 984 -11.24 38.97 -2.47
CA SER A 984 -11.97 40.22 -2.79
C SER A 984 -12.30 40.38 -4.28
N GLN A 985 -11.92 39.42 -5.14
CA GLN A 985 -12.03 39.56 -6.60
C GLN A 985 -13.06 38.60 -7.22
N HIS A 986 -13.87 39.11 -8.15
CA HIS A 986 -14.78 38.33 -8.98
C HIS A 986 -14.11 37.93 -10.31
N PHE A 987 -13.86 36.64 -10.51
CA PHE A 987 -13.19 36.10 -11.69
C PHE A 987 -14.16 35.58 -12.77
N THR A 988 -14.66 36.46 -13.62
CA THR A 988 -15.76 36.18 -14.57
C THR A 988 -15.47 35.10 -15.63
N ASN A 989 -14.21 34.68 -15.82
CA ASN A 989 -13.81 33.63 -16.77
C ASN A 989 -12.94 32.55 -16.10
N LYS A 990 -13.46 31.31 -16.02
CA LYS A 990 -12.75 30.16 -15.42
C LYS A 990 -11.47 29.76 -16.16
N ASN A 991 -11.33 30.09 -17.44
CA ASN A 991 -10.18 29.68 -18.25
C ASN A 991 -8.97 30.62 -18.11
N THR A 992 -9.10 31.74 -17.38
CA THR A 992 -8.05 32.76 -17.23
C THR A 992 -7.72 33.10 -15.78
N ALA A 993 -8.34 32.41 -14.81
CA ALA A 993 -8.11 32.64 -13.39
C ALA A 993 -7.63 31.35 -12.73
N HIS A 994 -6.42 31.37 -12.18
CA HIS A 994 -5.80 30.29 -11.41
C HIS A 994 -5.47 30.83 -10.02
N VAL A 995 -5.99 30.20 -8.95
CA VAL A 995 -5.82 30.64 -7.56
C VAL A 995 -5.22 29.50 -6.75
N GLU A 996 -4.06 29.73 -6.15
CA GLU A 996 -3.27 28.69 -5.48
C GLU A 996 -2.82 29.16 -4.09
N PHE A 997 -2.93 28.31 -3.07
CA PHE A 997 -2.24 28.56 -1.79
C PHE A 997 -0.85 27.93 -1.86
N LYS A 998 0.19 28.72 -1.53
CA LYS A 998 1.57 28.25 -1.40
C LYS A 998 2.08 28.51 0.00
N THR A 999 2.91 27.63 0.54
CA THR A 999 3.64 27.81 1.81
C THR A 999 4.88 26.92 1.78
N GLN A 1000 5.87 27.20 2.62
CA GLN A 1000 6.79 26.15 3.05
C GLN A 1000 6.19 25.41 4.23
N ILE A 1001 6.32 24.09 4.23
CA ILE A 1001 5.81 23.20 5.27
C ILE A 1001 6.90 22.22 5.70
N ARG A 1002 6.86 21.79 6.95
CA ARG A 1002 7.64 20.65 7.45
C ARG A 1002 6.87 19.94 8.55
N THR A 1003 7.19 18.67 8.78
CA THR A 1003 6.78 17.97 10.00
C THR A 1003 7.68 18.38 11.17
N LYS A 1004 7.09 18.49 12.37
CA LYS A 1004 7.81 18.50 13.63
C LYS A 1004 8.02 17.04 14.09
N PRO A 1005 8.91 16.77 15.06
CA PRO A 1005 9.09 15.41 15.58
C PRO A 1005 7.76 14.75 15.98
N GLY A 1006 7.54 13.54 15.49
CA GLY A 1006 6.31 12.75 15.68
C GLY A 1006 5.52 12.53 14.38
N ARG A 1007 4.73 11.45 14.37
CA ARG A 1007 3.87 11.05 13.25
C ARG A 1007 2.49 11.71 13.33
N SER A 1008 1.92 12.07 12.18
CA SER A 1008 0.55 12.62 12.11
C SER A 1008 -0.10 12.36 10.76
N ILE A 1009 -1.42 12.15 10.79
CA ILE A 1009 -2.28 12.06 9.60
C ILE A 1009 -3.38 13.09 9.74
N GLY A 1010 -3.78 13.72 8.63
CA GLY A 1010 -4.89 14.66 8.67
C GLY A 1010 -5.44 15.11 7.33
N THR A 1011 -6.41 16.03 7.40
CA THR A 1011 -7.13 16.59 6.27
C THR A 1011 -6.91 18.09 6.17
N ILE A 1012 -6.87 18.59 4.94
CA ILE A 1012 -6.87 20.01 4.62
C ILE A 1012 -8.29 20.37 4.21
N GLU A 1013 -8.94 21.20 5.01
CA GLU A 1013 -10.35 21.56 4.84
C GLU A 1013 -10.48 23.05 4.53
N LEU A 1014 -11.20 23.39 3.47
CA LEU A 1014 -11.53 24.77 3.12
C LEU A 1014 -13.00 25.03 3.47
N LYS A 1015 -13.27 26.05 4.27
CA LYS A 1015 -14.63 26.46 4.68
C LYS A 1015 -14.85 27.92 4.35
N MET A 1016 -15.96 28.30 3.73
CA MET A 1016 -16.35 29.72 3.65
C MET A 1016 -16.95 30.15 5.00
N ILE A 1017 -16.44 31.25 5.56
CA ILE A 1017 -16.83 31.73 6.90
C ILE A 1017 -17.67 33.01 6.88
N GLN A 1018 -17.58 33.81 5.82
CA GLN A 1018 -18.38 35.03 5.65
C GLN A 1018 -18.59 35.33 4.16
N PHE A 1019 -19.83 35.64 3.79
CA PHE A 1019 -20.22 36.12 2.47
C PHE A 1019 -20.29 37.65 2.52
N GLU A 1020 -19.70 38.34 1.53
CA GLU A 1020 -19.95 39.76 1.27
C GLU A 1020 -20.90 39.93 0.09
#